data_AF-A0A8D5U8U1-F1
#
_entry.id   AF-A0A8D5U8U1-F1
#
_cell.length_a   1.000
_cell.length_b   1.000
_cell.length_c   1.000
_cell.angle_alpha   90.00
_cell.angle_beta   90.00
_cell.angle_gamma   90.00
#
_symmetry.space_group_name_H-M   'P 1'
#
loop_
_entity.id
_entity.type
_entity.pdbx_description
1 polymer ?
#
loop_
_entity_poly.entity_id
_entity_poly.type
_entity_poly.pdbx_seq_one_letter_code
_entity_poly.pdbx_strand_id
1 'polypeptide(L)'
;MTYYNKRLLKASIIDIFASILLLVLFHGVSIVYVVILLASSLFSLLASFNRTITAIPFILSLTVPLALVFFSGNLNLLSIPYLIPVFLILLGLPGLAVPCVWEVIMIAGSLITYELSSFSPTMGQLSLPFLLSSFTTLAFANIVAASGKGYPIVIVQRGIPSGSQWEIEVNGVVKKVNGQKLVLEEKKVEFRVCPSYAQGKYFLPDRTSGVVKEGRKAVISFTPSDTLPYDRYPHCFATFFATGLPSNIQWSINVGGYEYVSSNPSSPILVPILGSKDAQWKAKEIKIGEVIFKPTIENGVINRGDRITINYTSVVEPKKPLQLPSLDKWDPKVWVGNDIYGYNVVSVLGIGGNGYVLKSEKDGVAYAIKVLSMRNDPSQTRIISASSFDDLFRESENLKELSKNPRFVRIYGIYVDINNITSALKGNSEAYFKYPPAIIMEFMEGGTAADLAKTNLVYSPQWPLIVKNIIREISLALNFLHKNGYVHLDVKPQNIFFTKKLGSSPDEVLKVLSVVGNVKLGDLGSAVKVGQRFNQATPAYSPPEQIEAIILGRGASPSMDVFALGITAYYLLTLRNDNPAIAYLNHASDLYISGRINEALNYINQARSALASWRLQLPPNVPQELVTVIYGCVNPDYTKRYTSEQIASILSK
;
A
#
# COMPACT_ATOMS: atom_id res chain seq x y z
N MET A 1 -37.50 31.59 26.90
CA MET A 1 -37.54 33.06 26.89
C MET A 1 -37.25 33.55 25.49
N THR A 2 -38.12 34.41 24.98
CA THR A 2 -38.05 35.02 23.66
C THR A 2 -37.05 36.17 23.64
N TYR A 3 -36.42 36.41 22.49
CA TYR A 3 -35.54 37.56 22.31
C TYR A 3 -36.36 38.83 22.32
N TYR A 4 -35.83 39.86 22.97
CA TYR A 4 -36.54 41.11 23.17
C TYR A 4 -36.00 42.22 22.29
N ASN A 5 -36.86 43.17 21.95
CA ASN A 5 -36.47 44.40 21.27
C ASN A 5 -35.93 45.40 22.30
N LYS A 6 -34.62 45.62 22.31
CA LYS A 6 -33.95 46.53 23.26
C LYS A 6 -34.53 47.95 23.24
N ARG A 7 -34.94 48.44 22.06
CA ARG A 7 -35.46 49.81 21.89
C ARG A 7 -36.89 49.92 22.41
N LEU A 8 -37.75 48.97 22.04
CA LEU A 8 -39.12 48.92 22.54
C LEU A 8 -39.16 48.68 24.05
N LEU A 9 -38.30 47.80 24.58
CA LEU A 9 -38.18 47.59 26.02
C LEU A 9 -37.84 48.88 26.77
N LYS A 10 -36.83 49.64 26.29
CA LYS A 10 -36.47 50.93 26.89
C LYS A 10 -37.61 51.95 26.80
N ALA A 11 -38.26 52.06 25.65
CA ALA A 11 -39.40 52.97 25.47
C ALA A 11 -40.56 52.63 26.41
N SER A 12 -40.93 51.34 26.53
CA SER A 12 -41.98 50.89 27.44
C SER A 12 -41.64 51.17 28.92
N ILE A 13 -40.37 51.00 29.33
CA ILE A 13 -39.94 51.31 30.70
C ILE A 13 -40.07 52.81 30.97
N ILE A 14 -39.58 53.66 30.07
CA ILE A 14 -39.66 55.12 30.20
C ILE A 14 -41.13 55.58 30.30
N ASP A 15 -42.01 55.01 29.47
CA ASP A 15 -43.44 55.34 29.45
C ASP A 15 -44.18 54.93 30.73
N ILE A 16 -43.82 53.80 31.33
CA ILE A 16 -44.34 53.40 32.66
C ILE A 16 -43.93 54.42 33.72
N PHE A 17 -42.66 54.83 33.75
CA PHE A 17 -42.18 55.83 34.70
C PHE A 17 -42.87 57.19 34.52
N ALA A 18 -43.04 57.64 33.28
CA ALA A 18 -43.77 58.88 32.97
C ALA A 18 -45.23 58.81 33.44
N SER A 19 -45.91 57.69 33.21
CA SER A 19 -47.30 57.47 33.64
C SER A 19 -47.47 57.50 35.16
N ILE A 20 -46.52 56.91 35.89
CA ILE A 20 -46.49 56.93 37.37
C ILE A 20 -46.20 58.35 37.89
N LEU A 21 -45.28 59.08 37.26
CA LEU A 21 -44.96 60.45 37.65
C LEU A 21 -46.18 61.38 37.50
N LEU A 22 -46.96 61.20 36.44
CA LEU A 22 -48.19 61.97 36.20
C LEU A 22 -49.28 61.71 37.25
N LEU A 23 -49.44 60.48 37.74
CA LEU A 23 -50.32 60.16 38.88
C LEU A 23 -49.96 60.96 40.13
N VAL A 24 -48.67 61.08 40.42
CA VAL A 24 -48.16 61.70 41.65
C VAL A 24 -48.28 63.22 41.59
N LEU A 25 -47.97 63.82 40.43
CA LEU A 25 -47.94 65.28 40.27
C LEU A 25 -49.32 65.90 40.05
N PHE A 26 -50.29 65.18 39.49
CA PHE A 26 -51.58 65.76 39.07
C PHE A 26 -52.77 64.99 39.66
N HIS A 27 -53.24 65.42 40.83
CA HIS A 27 -54.34 64.80 41.59
C HIS A 27 -55.73 64.85 40.90
N GLY A 28 -55.86 65.55 39.77
CA GLY A 28 -57.12 65.71 39.01
C GLY A 28 -57.25 64.83 37.76
N VAL A 29 -56.27 63.97 37.47
CA VAL A 29 -56.33 63.08 36.30
C VAL A 29 -57.20 61.87 36.65
N SER A 30 -58.25 61.61 35.85
CA SER A 30 -59.12 60.44 36.07
C SER A 30 -58.27 59.17 36.12
N ILE A 31 -58.43 58.40 37.20
CA ILE A 31 -57.73 57.13 37.43
C ILE A 31 -57.85 56.19 36.23
N VAL A 32 -58.98 56.27 35.51
CA VAL A 32 -59.26 55.48 34.31
C VAL A 32 -58.20 55.74 33.23
N TYR A 33 -57.75 56.98 33.05
CA TYR A 33 -56.74 57.32 32.03
C TYR A 33 -55.40 56.68 32.34
N VAL A 34 -54.96 56.76 33.59
CA VAL A 34 -53.68 56.18 34.00
C VAL A 34 -53.73 54.66 33.94
N VAL A 35 -54.85 54.04 34.30
CA VAL A 35 -55.03 52.59 34.15
C VAL A 35 -54.91 52.17 32.69
N ILE A 36 -55.50 52.92 31.75
CA ILE A 36 -55.40 52.62 30.32
C ILE A 36 -53.97 52.80 29.80
N LEU A 37 -53.25 53.84 30.25
CA LEU A 37 -51.84 54.08 29.93
C LEU A 37 -50.96 52.93 30.39
N LEU A 38 -51.02 52.59 31.68
CA LEU A 38 -50.24 51.50 32.26
C LEU A 38 -50.55 50.16 31.59
N ALA A 39 -51.82 49.92 31.22
CA ALA A 39 -52.19 48.74 30.45
C ALA A 39 -51.54 48.74 29.06
N SER A 40 -51.53 49.86 28.35
CA SER A 40 -50.86 49.99 27.04
C SER A 40 -49.33 49.79 27.12
N SER A 41 -48.68 50.39 28.11
CA SER A 41 -47.24 50.21 28.34
C SER A 41 -46.91 48.77 28.73
N LEU A 42 -47.77 48.11 29.50
CA LEU A 42 -47.63 46.69 29.86
C LEU A 42 -47.76 45.78 28.63
N PHE A 43 -48.74 46.01 27.76
CA PHE A 43 -48.85 45.27 26.49
C PHE A 43 -47.66 45.55 25.56
N SER A 44 -47.14 46.77 25.54
CA SER A 44 -45.93 47.12 24.77
C SER A 44 -44.67 46.48 25.36
N LEU A 45 -44.58 46.37 26.68
CA LEU A 45 -43.51 45.64 27.37
C LEU A 45 -43.56 44.14 27.01
N LEU A 46 -44.75 43.53 27.06
CA LEU A 46 -44.95 42.14 26.62
C LEU A 46 -44.60 41.95 25.14
N ALA A 47 -44.99 42.90 24.30
CA ALA A 47 -44.64 42.92 22.88
C ALA A 47 -43.13 43.04 22.66
N SER A 48 -42.40 43.74 23.53
CA SER A 48 -40.93 43.79 23.46
C SER A 48 -40.33 42.39 23.52
N PHE A 49 -40.91 41.46 24.29
CA PHE A 49 -40.49 40.07 24.34
C PHE A 49 -41.15 39.19 23.28
N ASN A 50 -42.32 39.54 22.76
CA ASN A 50 -42.99 38.71 21.76
C ASN A 50 -43.55 39.53 20.59
N ARG A 51 -42.87 39.42 19.44
CA ARG A 51 -43.27 40.10 18.20
C ARG A 51 -44.69 39.77 17.73
N THR A 52 -45.26 38.60 18.05
CA THR A 52 -46.63 38.30 17.61
C THR A 52 -47.67 39.19 18.28
N ILE A 53 -47.31 39.78 19.42
CA ILE A 53 -48.21 40.62 20.21
C ILE A 53 -48.10 42.08 19.76
N THR A 54 -47.06 42.51 19.01
CA THR A 54 -46.78 43.93 18.69
C THR A 54 -47.92 44.66 17.97
N ALA A 55 -48.81 43.95 17.27
CA ALA A 55 -49.97 44.55 16.62
C ALA A 55 -51.01 45.08 17.62
N ILE A 56 -51.20 44.39 18.76
CA ILE A 56 -52.18 44.74 19.78
C ILE A 56 -51.83 46.08 20.48
N PRO A 57 -50.64 46.27 21.07
CA PRO A 57 -50.26 47.54 21.66
C PRO A 57 -50.06 48.63 20.62
N PHE A 58 -49.71 48.30 19.36
CA PHE A 58 -49.70 49.29 18.29
C PHE A 58 -51.11 49.88 18.07
N ILE A 59 -52.12 49.02 17.90
CA ILE A 59 -53.51 49.47 17.73
C ILE A 59 -53.94 50.29 18.95
N LEU A 60 -53.70 49.79 20.17
CA LEU A 60 -54.04 50.50 21.40
C LEU A 60 -53.34 51.86 21.50
N SER A 61 -52.04 51.94 21.16
CA SER A 61 -51.27 53.19 21.19
C SER A 61 -51.74 54.23 20.18
N LEU A 62 -52.47 53.83 19.13
CA LEU A 62 -53.00 54.72 18.09
C LEU A 62 -54.47 55.09 18.35
N THR A 63 -55.29 54.12 18.78
CA THR A 63 -56.74 54.30 18.93
C THR A 63 -57.13 54.95 20.25
N VAL A 64 -56.38 54.70 21.32
CA VAL A 64 -56.66 55.28 22.65
C VAL A 64 -56.49 56.80 22.63
N PRO A 65 -55.37 57.38 22.13
CA PRO A 65 -55.25 58.84 21.95
C PRO A 65 -56.40 59.45 21.15
N LEU A 66 -56.78 58.80 20.04
CA LEU A 66 -57.82 59.28 19.15
C LEU A 66 -59.19 59.29 19.86
N ALA A 67 -59.52 58.22 20.58
CA ALA A 67 -60.74 58.12 21.37
C ALA A 67 -60.76 59.18 22.49
N LEU A 68 -59.64 59.37 23.20
CA LEU A 68 -59.52 60.36 24.28
C LEU A 68 -59.74 61.78 23.77
N VAL A 69 -59.19 62.12 22.60
CA VAL A 69 -59.41 63.42 21.95
C VAL A 69 -60.88 63.59 21.57
N PHE A 70 -61.51 62.58 20.98
CA PHE A 70 -62.93 62.60 20.61
C PHE A 70 -63.84 62.80 21.83
N PHE A 71 -63.57 62.12 22.94
CA PHE A 71 -64.36 62.26 24.17
C PHE A 71 -64.09 63.57 24.92
N SER A 72 -62.94 64.23 24.72
CA SER A 72 -62.63 65.52 25.34
C SER A 72 -63.25 66.74 24.63
N GLY A 73 -63.77 66.57 23.41
CA GLY A 73 -64.53 67.60 22.68
C GLY A 73 -63.70 68.76 22.10
N ASN A 74 -62.36 68.71 22.14
CA ASN A 74 -61.50 69.85 21.81
C ASN A 74 -60.74 69.63 20.47
N LEU A 75 -61.38 69.98 19.35
CA LEU A 75 -60.90 69.73 17.99
C LEU A 75 -59.84 70.73 17.46
N ASN A 76 -59.55 71.82 18.18
CA ASN A 76 -58.61 72.86 17.71
C ASN A 76 -57.12 72.53 17.91
N LEU A 77 -56.77 71.43 18.58
CA LEU A 77 -55.38 70.97 18.74
C LEU A 77 -54.89 70.09 17.56
N LEU A 78 -55.69 69.91 16.52
CA LEU A 78 -55.53 68.85 15.53
C LEU A 78 -54.83 69.23 14.23
N SER A 79 -54.36 70.46 14.03
CA SER A 79 -53.73 70.83 12.77
C SER A 79 -52.21 70.91 12.92
N ILE A 80 -51.53 69.95 12.26
CA ILE A 80 -50.10 69.95 11.85
C ILE A 80 -49.14 69.02 12.64
N PRO A 81 -49.13 68.93 13.99
CA PRO A 81 -48.19 68.08 14.76
C PRO A 81 -48.26 66.57 14.57
N TYR A 82 -49.45 66.00 14.38
CA TYR A 82 -49.66 64.55 14.40
C TYR A 82 -49.56 63.90 13.02
N LEU A 83 -49.85 64.66 11.97
CA LEU A 83 -49.78 64.19 10.58
C LEU A 83 -48.35 64.17 10.06
N ILE A 84 -47.50 65.11 10.49
CA ILE A 84 -46.11 65.21 10.02
C ILE A 84 -45.26 63.98 10.42
N PRO A 85 -45.29 63.46 11.66
CA PRO A 85 -44.57 62.25 12.02
C PRO A 85 -45.08 61.02 11.24
N VAL A 86 -46.40 60.89 11.05
CA VAL A 86 -47.01 59.82 10.24
C VAL A 86 -46.56 59.89 8.78
N PHE A 87 -46.41 61.11 8.23
CA PHE A 87 -45.92 61.33 6.87
C PHE A 87 -44.41 61.07 6.73
N LEU A 88 -43.60 61.43 7.74
CA LEU A 88 -42.16 61.16 7.77
C LEU A 88 -41.85 59.67 8.00
N ILE A 89 -42.73 58.95 8.71
CA ILE A 89 -42.69 57.48 8.90
C ILE A 89 -42.83 56.74 7.55
N LEU A 90 -43.70 57.23 6.66
CA LEU A 90 -43.85 56.69 5.30
C LEU A 90 -42.60 56.90 4.42
N LEU A 91 -41.81 57.94 4.70
CA LEU A 91 -40.62 58.32 3.92
C LEU A 91 -39.29 57.74 4.44
N GLY A 92 -39.29 57.03 5.58
CA GLY A 92 -38.17 56.19 6.00
C GLY A 92 -36.89 56.93 6.46
N LEU A 93 -36.97 58.21 6.81
CA LEU A 93 -35.83 59.00 7.30
C LEU A 93 -35.45 58.63 8.75
N PRO A 94 -34.16 58.51 9.11
CA PRO A 94 -33.76 58.01 10.42
C PRO A 94 -33.63 59.14 11.45
N GLY A 95 -34.11 58.93 12.66
CA GLY A 95 -33.61 59.70 13.81
C GLY A 95 -34.53 59.73 15.03
N LEU A 96 -34.03 59.16 16.13
CA LEU A 96 -34.52 59.45 17.49
C LEU A 96 -34.44 60.95 17.85
N ALA A 97 -33.77 61.77 17.05
CA ALA A 97 -33.62 63.21 17.28
C ALA A 97 -34.91 64.00 17.00
N VAL A 98 -35.72 63.60 16.02
CA VAL A 98 -36.92 64.39 15.62
C VAL A 98 -38.04 64.33 16.68
N PRO A 99 -38.36 63.17 17.29
CA PRO A 99 -39.32 63.12 18.38
C PRO A 99 -38.85 63.85 19.64
N CYS A 100 -37.57 63.76 20.00
CA CYS A 100 -37.04 64.47 21.16
C CYS A 100 -37.03 66.00 20.96
N VAL A 101 -36.75 66.48 19.74
CA VAL A 101 -36.86 67.91 19.41
C VAL A 101 -38.33 68.34 19.42
N TRP A 102 -39.24 67.49 18.95
CA TRP A 102 -40.69 67.75 19.02
C TRP A 102 -41.22 67.79 20.46
N GLU A 103 -40.75 66.89 21.33
CA GLU A 103 -41.03 66.90 22.77
C GLU A 103 -40.51 68.18 23.43
N VAL A 104 -39.27 68.60 23.13
CA VAL A 104 -38.71 69.86 23.65
C VAL A 104 -39.50 71.07 23.14
N ILE A 105 -39.98 71.06 21.88
CA ILE A 105 -40.81 72.15 21.32
C ILE A 105 -42.20 72.18 21.96
N MET A 106 -42.81 71.03 22.25
CA MET A 106 -44.11 70.97 22.92
C MET A 106 -44.01 71.37 24.40
N ILE A 107 -42.93 70.98 25.09
CA ILE A 107 -42.63 71.40 26.46
C ILE A 107 -42.29 72.90 26.50
N ALA A 108 -41.45 73.39 25.58
CA ALA A 108 -41.11 74.82 25.48
C ALA A 108 -42.33 75.67 25.07
N GLY A 109 -43.16 75.18 24.15
CA GLY A 109 -44.39 75.85 23.72
C GLY A 109 -45.44 75.93 24.84
N SER A 110 -45.53 74.89 25.68
CA SER A 110 -46.40 74.89 26.85
C SER A 110 -45.88 75.81 27.97
N LEU A 111 -44.56 75.92 28.15
CA LEU A 111 -43.90 76.91 29.02
C LEU A 111 -44.09 78.36 28.52
N ILE A 112 -44.02 78.59 27.21
CA ILE A 112 -44.23 79.93 26.61
C ILE A 112 -45.71 80.35 26.73
N THR A 113 -46.67 79.44 26.58
CA THR A 113 -48.08 79.73 26.87
C THR A 113 -48.37 79.92 28.35
N TYR A 114 -47.54 79.38 29.25
CA TYR A 114 -47.67 79.59 30.70
C TYR A 114 -47.27 81.01 31.11
N GLU A 115 -46.25 81.60 30.48
CA GLU A 115 -45.86 83.00 30.75
C GLU A 115 -46.78 84.05 30.08
N LEU A 116 -47.57 83.68 29.07
CA LEU A 116 -48.36 84.64 28.27
C LEU A 116 -49.89 84.60 28.47
N SER A 117 -50.43 83.82 29.41
CA SER A 117 -51.88 83.84 29.67
C SER A 117 -52.23 84.07 31.14
N SER A 118 -52.66 85.30 31.45
CA SER A 118 -53.47 85.66 32.62
C SER A 118 -54.92 85.16 32.49
N PHE A 119 -55.09 83.87 32.20
CA PHE A 119 -56.38 83.18 32.17
C PHE A 119 -56.19 81.81 32.80
N SER A 120 -57.00 81.47 33.81
CA SER A 120 -56.93 80.19 34.51
C SER A 120 -57.19 79.03 33.54
N PRO A 121 -56.21 78.19 33.21
CA PRO A 121 -56.48 76.94 32.53
C PRO A 121 -56.87 75.92 33.60
N THR A 122 -57.98 75.24 33.40
CA THR A 122 -58.26 74.01 34.13
C THR A 122 -57.08 73.04 33.92
N MET A 123 -56.43 72.64 35.02
CA MET A 123 -55.24 71.77 35.09
C MET A 123 -55.34 70.44 34.30
N GLY A 124 -56.50 70.10 33.73
CA GLY A 124 -56.69 68.97 32.84
C GLY A 124 -56.19 69.17 31.39
N GLN A 125 -55.91 70.40 30.95
CA GLN A 125 -55.49 70.65 29.56
C GLN A 125 -53.98 70.44 29.31
N LEU A 126 -53.14 70.48 30.35
CA LEU A 126 -51.69 70.28 30.23
C LEU A 126 -51.26 68.81 30.36
N SER A 127 -52.06 67.95 31.00
CA SER A 127 -51.74 66.52 31.08
C SER A 127 -51.90 65.82 29.72
N LEU A 128 -52.86 66.24 28.91
CA LEU A 128 -53.16 65.61 27.62
C LEU A 128 -51.98 65.69 26.62
N PRO A 129 -51.27 66.82 26.42
CA PRO A 129 -50.07 66.87 25.58
C PRO A 129 -48.93 65.93 26.04
N PHE A 130 -48.67 65.85 27.36
CA PHE A 130 -47.66 64.93 27.90
C PHE A 130 -48.06 63.47 27.65
N LEU A 131 -49.33 63.12 27.85
CA LEU A 131 -49.87 61.78 27.57
C LEU A 131 -49.79 61.43 26.08
N LEU A 132 -50.18 62.36 25.21
CA LEU A 132 -50.13 62.18 23.77
C LEU A 132 -48.68 61.97 23.27
N SER A 133 -47.71 62.72 23.83
CA SER A 133 -46.30 62.57 23.46
C SER A 133 -45.74 61.18 23.78
N SER A 134 -46.04 60.63 24.95
CA SER A 134 -45.53 59.31 25.35
C SER A 134 -46.15 58.17 24.52
N PHE A 135 -47.45 58.28 24.20
CA PHE A 135 -48.13 57.35 23.27
C PHE A 135 -47.53 57.39 21.85
N THR A 136 -47.13 58.55 21.33
CA THR A 136 -46.51 58.63 19.99
C THR A 136 -45.14 57.95 19.94
N THR A 137 -44.33 58.13 20.98
CA THR A 137 -43.02 57.46 21.12
C THR A 137 -43.20 55.94 21.20
N LEU A 138 -44.19 55.47 21.96
CA LEU A 138 -44.51 54.05 22.08
C LEU A 138 -45.07 53.47 20.76
N ALA A 139 -45.93 54.21 20.06
CA ALA A 139 -46.46 53.82 18.75
C ALA A 139 -45.34 53.65 17.72
N PHE A 140 -44.39 54.59 17.67
CA PHE A 140 -43.22 54.49 16.78
C PHE A 140 -42.32 53.32 17.15
N ALA A 141 -42.04 53.13 18.43
CA ALA A 141 -41.29 51.97 18.90
C ALA A 141 -41.98 50.65 18.54
N ASN A 142 -43.32 50.60 18.62
CA ASN A 142 -44.14 49.46 18.21
C ASN A 142 -44.11 49.24 16.69
N ILE A 143 -44.09 50.28 15.86
CA ILE A 143 -43.91 50.17 14.39
C ILE A 143 -42.54 49.59 14.06
N VAL A 144 -41.48 50.14 14.67
CA VAL A 144 -40.12 49.65 14.49
C VAL A 144 -40.03 48.18 14.92
N ALA A 145 -40.62 47.82 16.06
CA ALA A 145 -40.70 46.45 16.54
C ALA A 145 -41.52 45.52 15.63
N ALA A 146 -42.68 45.98 15.14
CA ALA A 146 -43.54 45.24 14.22
C ALA A 146 -42.84 45.01 12.86
N SER A 147 -42.00 45.95 12.41
CA SER A 147 -41.15 45.78 11.23
C SER A 147 -40.02 44.74 11.45
N GLY A 148 -39.68 44.45 12.71
CA GLY A 148 -38.64 43.52 13.13
C GLY A 148 -37.31 44.18 13.46
N LYS A 149 -37.15 45.49 13.22
CA LYS A 149 -35.94 46.24 13.57
C LYS A 149 -35.73 46.26 15.09
N GLY A 150 -34.52 46.02 15.56
CA GLY A 150 -34.13 45.94 16.97
C GLY A 150 -34.28 44.56 17.62
N TYR A 151 -34.82 43.56 16.92
CA TYR A 151 -34.81 42.16 17.37
C TYR A 151 -33.60 41.43 16.76
N PRO A 152 -32.93 40.54 17.51
CA PRO A 152 -31.83 39.76 16.95
C PRO A 152 -32.31 38.81 15.86
N ILE A 153 -31.41 38.49 14.94
CA ILE A 153 -31.56 37.39 14.01
C ILE A 153 -31.43 36.08 14.78
N VAL A 154 -32.35 35.15 14.53
CA VAL A 154 -32.35 33.84 15.18
C VAL A 154 -32.32 32.74 14.13
N ILE A 155 -31.30 31.90 14.17
CA ILE A 155 -31.20 30.72 13.33
C ILE A 155 -31.39 29.48 14.21
N VAL A 156 -32.35 28.63 13.87
CA VAL A 156 -32.70 27.45 14.66
C VAL A 156 -32.45 26.19 13.84
N GLN A 157 -31.68 25.25 14.39
CA GLN A 157 -31.59 23.90 13.84
C GLN A 157 -32.72 23.03 14.40
N ARG A 158 -33.26 22.15 13.56
CA ARG A 158 -34.13 21.04 13.95
C ARG A 158 -33.56 19.75 13.40
N GLY A 159 -33.60 18.67 14.17
CA GLY A 159 -33.26 17.32 13.71
C GLY A 159 -31.89 16.83 14.15
N ILE A 160 -30.92 17.71 14.44
CA ILE A 160 -29.66 17.28 15.06
C ILE A 160 -29.92 16.97 16.55
N PRO A 161 -29.46 15.81 17.08
CA PRO A 161 -29.70 15.39 18.46
C PRO A 161 -29.22 16.41 19.50
N SER A 162 -30.02 16.58 20.56
CA SER A 162 -29.70 17.46 21.68
C SER A 162 -28.36 17.08 22.32
N GLY A 163 -27.51 18.07 22.58
CA GLY A 163 -26.15 17.88 23.08
C GLY A 163 -25.06 17.81 22.01
N SER A 164 -25.44 17.69 20.72
CA SER A 164 -24.47 17.73 19.61
C SER A 164 -24.19 19.17 19.19
N GLN A 165 -22.91 19.48 18.93
CA GLN A 165 -22.49 20.76 18.37
C GLN A 165 -22.73 20.75 16.85
N TRP A 166 -23.16 21.88 16.29
CA TRP A 166 -23.30 22.07 14.85
C TRP A 166 -22.62 23.36 14.40
N GLU A 167 -22.35 23.46 13.10
CA GLU A 167 -21.57 24.55 12.53
C GLU A 167 -22.37 25.31 11.48
N ILE A 168 -22.20 26.62 11.48
CA ILE A 168 -22.81 27.53 10.52
C ILE A 168 -21.83 28.66 10.20
N GLU A 169 -21.65 28.91 8.92
CA GLU A 169 -20.90 30.07 8.45
C GLU A 169 -21.84 31.28 8.41
N VAL A 170 -21.43 32.38 9.02
CA VAL A 170 -22.17 33.63 9.11
C VAL A 170 -21.26 34.74 8.60
N ASN A 171 -21.64 35.38 7.49
CA ASN A 171 -20.87 36.46 6.85
C ASN A 171 -19.38 36.10 6.63
N GLY A 172 -19.09 34.87 6.18
CA GLY A 172 -17.71 34.40 5.93
C GLY A 172 -17.00 33.81 7.16
N VAL A 173 -17.62 33.84 8.35
CA VAL A 173 -17.01 33.35 9.59
C VAL A 173 -17.74 32.12 10.10
N VAL A 174 -17.02 31.00 10.25
CA VAL A 174 -17.56 29.76 10.81
C VAL A 174 -17.78 29.91 12.31
N LYS A 175 -19.02 29.68 12.76
CA LYS A 175 -19.41 29.65 14.18
C LYS A 175 -19.80 28.23 14.59
N LYS A 176 -19.24 27.77 15.71
CA LYS A 176 -19.60 26.53 16.39
C LYS A 176 -20.73 26.84 17.39
N VAL A 177 -21.84 26.13 17.27
CA VAL A 177 -23.07 26.42 18.05
C VAL A 177 -23.39 25.23 18.95
N ASN A 178 -23.41 25.51 20.26
CA ASN A 178 -23.85 24.56 21.28
C ASN A 178 -25.36 24.70 21.48
N GLY A 179 -26.10 23.62 21.24
CA GLY A 179 -27.57 23.61 21.36
C GLY A 179 -28.30 23.95 20.06
N GLN A 180 -29.61 24.20 20.14
CA GLN A 180 -30.48 24.23 18.96
C GLN A 180 -30.56 25.59 18.24
N LYS A 181 -29.96 26.66 18.78
CA LYS A 181 -30.23 28.03 18.32
C LYS A 181 -28.98 28.90 18.33
N LEU A 182 -28.84 29.74 17.30
CA LEU A 182 -27.84 30.80 17.19
C LEU A 182 -28.54 32.17 17.15
N VAL A 183 -27.97 33.13 17.88
CA VAL A 183 -28.51 34.49 18.07
C VAL A 183 -27.49 35.49 17.60
N LEU A 184 -27.93 36.43 16.79
CA LEU A 184 -27.08 37.35 16.04
C LEU A 184 -27.67 38.76 16.14
N GLU A 185 -26.86 39.77 16.45
CA GLU A 185 -27.30 41.19 16.57
C GLU A 185 -27.11 41.97 15.25
N GLU A 186 -26.68 41.29 14.19
CA GLU A 186 -26.42 41.86 12.87
C GLU A 186 -27.72 42.28 12.14
N LYS A 187 -27.65 43.37 11.36
CA LYS A 187 -28.80 43.86 10.55
C LYS A 187 -29.18 42.92 9.40
N LYS A 188 -28.18 42.24 8.84
CA LYS A 188 -28.29 41.27 7.75
C LYS A 188 -27.23 40.20 7.95
N VAL A 189 -27.62 38.95 7.83
CA VAL A 189 -26.76 37.78 7.92
C VAL A 189 -26.94 36.97 6.65
N GLU A 190 -25.83 36.72 5.96
CA GLU A 190 -25.74 35.67 4.96
C GLU A 190 -25.14 34.45 5.65
N PHE A 191 -25.83 33.31 5.55
CA PHE A 191 -25.39 32.09 6.19
C PHE A 191 -25.18 30.96 5.18
N ARG A 192 -24.24 30.07 5.49
CA ARG A 192 -24.03 28.79 4.80
C ARG A 192 -23.93 27.65 5.81
N VAL A 193 -24.54 26.51 5.49
CA VAL A 193 -24.69 25.38 6.40
C VAL A 193 -24.34 24.10 5.66
N CYS A 194 -23.51 23.28 6.32
CA CYS A 194 -23.07 21.99 5.81
C CYS A 194 -23.72 20.83 6.58
N PRO A 195 -23.72 19.62 5.99
CA PRO A 195 -24.07 18.41 6.71
C PRO A 195 -23.25 18.25 7.99
N SER A 196 -23.92 17.81 9.06
CA SER A 196 -23.28 17.56 10.36
C SER A 196 -23.21 16.06 10.63
N TYR A 197 -22.17 15.58 11.30
CA TYR A 197 -22.07 14.18 11.71
C TYR A 197 -22.22 14.08 13.24
N ALA A 198 -23.17 13.27 13.70
CA ALA A 198 -23.43 13.06 15.11
C ALA A 198 -23.98 11.64 15.33
N GLN A 199 -23.62 11.01 16.45
CA GLN A 199 -24.14 9.69 16.84
C GLN A 199 -24.08 8.63 15.72
N GLY A 200 -23.03 8.65 14.89
CA GLY A 200 -22.85 7.66 13.83
C GLY A 200 -23.64 7.92 12.54
N LYS A 201 -24.36 9.04 12.40
CA LYS A 201 -25.15 9.37 11.20
C LYS A 201 -24.87 10.77 10.68
N TYR A 202 -25.08 10.97 9.38
CA TYR A 202 -25.08 12.29 8.76
C TYR A 202 -26.44 12.96 8.92
N PHE A 203 -26.44 14.25 9.19
CA PHE A 203 -27.61 15.10 9.31
C PHE A 203 -27.55 16.11 8.17
N LEU A 204 -28.45 15.96 7.19
CA LEU A 204 -28.45 16.71 5.94
C LEU A 204 -29.38 17.91 6.04
N PRO A 205 -28.90 19.16 5.86
CA PRO A 205 -29.77 20.33 5.93
C PRO A 205 -30.66 20.41 4.70
N ASP A 206 -31.90 20.85 4.91
CA ASP A 206 -32.89 21.18 3.87
C ASP A 206 -32.49 22.42 3.05
N ARG A 207 -31.65 23.29 3.61
CA ARG A 207 -31.11 24.48 2.95
C ARG A 207 -29.63 24.66 3.27
N THR A 208 -28.84 24.96 2.24
CA THR A 208 -27.39 25.11 2.32
C THR A 208 -26.93 26.55 2.50
N SER A 209 -27.78 27.51 2.14
CA SER A 209 -27.50 28.92 2.34
C SER A 209 -28.78 29.73 2.48
N GLY A 210 -28.63 30.98 2.94
CA GLY A 210 -29.74 31.90 2.98
C GLY A 210 -29.34 33.27 3.49
N VAL A 211 -30.26 34.22 3.37
CA VAL A 211 -30.11 35.58 3.88
C VAL A 211 -31.21 35.86 4.88
N VAL A 212 -30.84 36.26 6.09
CA VAL A 212 -31.77 36.65 7.15
C VAL A 212 -31.54 38.11 7.48
N LYS A 213 -32.63 38.88 7.56
CA LYS A 213 -32.61 40.27 7.99
C LYS A 213 -32.99 40.37 9.46
N GLU A 214 -32.61 41.47 10.10
CA GLU A 214 -32.93 41.80 11.48
C GLU A 214 -34.39 41.45 11.86
N GLY A 215 -34.57 40.85 13.04
CA GLY A 215 -35.86 40.41 13.57
C GLY A 215 -36.57 39.29 12.81
N ARG A 216 -35.93 38.66 11.83
CA ARG A 216 -36.43 37.43 11.21
C ARG A 216 -35.77 36.20 11.83
N LYS A 217 -36.51 35.09 11.77
CA LYS A 217 -36.07 33.78 12.19
C LYS A 217 -35.86 32.89 10.96
N ALA A 218 -34.75 32.18 10.91
CA ALA A 218 -34.54 31.07 9.99
C ALA A 218 -34.62 29.74 10.74
N VAL A 219 -35.27 28.75 10.14
CA VAL A 219 -35.29 27.37 10.63
C VAL A 219 -34.62 26.52 9.57
N ILE A 220 -33.64 25.72 9.98
CA ILE A 220 -32.92 24.78 9.15
C ILE A 220 -33.26 23.40 9.67
N SER A 221 -33.87 22.58 8.83
CA SER A 221 -34.27 21.22 9.20
C SER A 221 -33.21 20.25 8.69
N PHE A 222 -32.73 19.39 9.56
CA PHE A 222 -31.75 18.36 9.27
C PHE A 222 -32.42 16.99 9.26
N THR A 223 -32.22 16.25 8.18
CA THR A 223 -32.73 14.88 8.04
C THR A 223 -31.59 13.89 8.24
N PRO A 224 -31.74 12.86 9.09
CA PRO A 224 -30.72 11.84 9.27
C PRO A 224 -30.58 11.02 7.98
N SER A 225 -29.34 10.66 7.66
CA SER A 225 -28.97 9.85 6.50
C SER A 225 -27.76 8.99 6.83
N ASP A 226 -27.77 7.76 6.34
CA ASP A 226 -26.63 6.85 6.44
C ASP A 226 -25.57 7.15 5.36
N THR A 227 -25.95 7.90 4.32
CA THR A 227 -25.05 8.31 3.22
C THR A 227 -25.01 9.82 3.04
N LEU A 228 -23.92 10.33 2.49
CA LEU A 228 -23.68 11.76 2.28
C LEU A 228 -23.70 12.07 0.78
N PRO A 229 -24.78 12.70 0.24
CA PRO A 229 -24.87 13.03 -1.18
C PRO A 229 -24.02 14.28 -1.47
N TYR A 230 -22.75 14.04 -1.79
CA TYR A 230 -21.73 15.09 -1.95
C TYR A 230 -22.04 16.08 -3.07
N ASP A 231 -22.65 15.63 -4.18
CA ASP A 231 -23.05 16.49 -5.31
C ASP A 231 -24.02 17.60 -4.90
N ARG A 232 -24.78 17.38 -3.81
CA ARG A 232 -25.71 18.37 -3.27
C ARG A 232 -25.01 19.44 -2.40
N TYR A 233 -23.82 19.15 -1.87
CA TYR A 233 -23.11 20.01 -0.91
C TYR A 233 -21.64 20.27 -1.31
N PRO A 234 -21.33 20.66 -2.55
CA PRO A 234 -19.95 20.74 -3.05
C PRO A 234 -19.07 21.75 -2.29
N HIS A 235 -19.66 22.81 -1.74
CA HIS A 235 -18.98 23.83 -0.95
C HIS A 235 -18.59 23.37 0.47
N CYS A 236 -19.02 22.17 0.89
CA CYS A 236 -18.76 21.61 2.20
C CYS A 236 -17.58 20.64 2.23
N PHE A 237 -17.08 20.23 1.07
CA PHE A 237 -15.98 19.29 0.93
C PHE A 237 -14.77 19.98 0.33
N ALA A 238 -13.61 19.47 0.69
CA ALA A 238 -12.42 19.68 -0.09
C ALA A 238 -12.32 18.61 -1.17
N THR A 239 -11.84 18.97 -2.36
CA THR A 239 -11.71 18.04 -3.49
C THR A 239 -10.25 17.88 -3.88
N PHE A 240 -9.78 16.65 -3.94
CA PHE A 240 -8.46 16.32 -4.49
C PHE A 240 -8.61 15.66 -5.86
N PHE A 241 -7.76 16.06 -6.79
CA PHE A 241 -7.57 15.43 -8.10
C PHE A 241 -6.16 14.88 -8.17
N ALA A 242 -5.99 13.72 -8.81
CA ALA A 242 -4.68 13.22 -9.18
C ALA A 242 -4.53 13.23 -10.70
N THR A 243 -3.35 13.61 -11.17
CA THR A 243 -2.96 13.59 -12.59
C THR A 243 -1.58 12.95 -12.70
N GLY A 244 -1.22 12.43 -13.88
CA GLY A 244 0.08 11.78 -14.09
C GLY A 244 0.20 10.33 -13.58
N LEU A 245 -0.90 9.75 -13.08
CA LEU A 245 -1.00 8.33 -12.73
C LEU A 245 -1.60 7.50 -13.89
N PRO A 246 -1.25 6.22 -14.03
CA PRO A 246 -1.89 5.32 -15.00
C PRO A 246 -3.40 5.16 -14.74
N SER A 247 -4.19 5.00 -15.81
CA SER A 247 -5.66 4.99 -15.76
C SER A 247 -6.29 3.82 -15.00
N ASN A 248 -5.49 2.85 -14.53
CA ASN A 248 -5.93 1.68 -13.77
C ASN A 248 -5.53 1.74 -12.28
N ILE A 249 -4.96 2.84 -11.81
CA ILE A 249 -4.40 2.94 -10.45
C ILE A 249 -5.26 3.82 -9.56
N GLN A 250 -5.79 3.23 -8.49
CA GLN A 250 -6.40 3.98 -7.40
C GLN A 250 -5.32 4.66 -6.55
N TRP A 251 -5.65 5.81 -6.00
CA TRP A 251 -4.74 6.62 -5.20
C TRP A 251 -5.42 7.04 -3.89
N SER A 252 -4.62 7.43 -2.91
CA SER A 252 -5.11 7.85 -1.61
C SER A 252 -4.47 9.14 -1.13
N ILE A 253 -5.21 9.86 -0.28
CA ILE A 253 -4.80 11.10 0.35
C ILE A 253 -5.04 10.98 1.85
N ASN A 254 -4.04 11.36 2.66
CA ASN A 254 -4.24 11.49 4.09
C ASN A 254 -4.67 12.92 4.40
N VAL A 255 -5.76 13.11 5.14
CA VAL A 255 -6.22 14.44 5.59
C VAL A 255 -6.60 14.35 7.06
N GLY A 256 -5.98 15.20 7.90
CA GLY A 256 -6.25 15.23 9.34
C GLY A 256 -5.96 13.91 10.06
N GLY A 257 -5.07 13.07 9.52
CA GLY A 257 -4.74 11.75 10.04
C GLY A 257 -5.58 10.60 9.46
N TYR A 258 -6.64 10.89 8.71
CA TYR A 258 -7.50 9.88 8.09
C TYR A 258 -7.12 9.65 6.62
N GLU A 259 -7.12 8.39 6.18
CA GLU A 259 -6.82 8.03 4.79
C GLU A 259 -8.11 7.91 3.97
N TYR A 260 -8.18 8.63 2.85
CA TYR A 260 -9.27 8.61 1.89
C TYR A 260 -8.75 8.04 0.57
N VAL A 261 -9.51 7.14 -0.05
CA VAL A 261 -9.11 6.42 -1.27
C VAL A 261 -10.07 6.76 -2.42
N SER A 262 -9.53 6.93 -3.63
CA SER A 262 -10.33 7.18 -4.83
C SER A 262 -11.21 5.97 -5.18
N SER A 263 -12.49 6.20 -5.48
CA SER A 263 -13.42 5.12 -5.87
C SER A 263 -12.99 4.43 -7.18
N ASN A 264 -12.46 5.18 -8.13
CA ASN A 264 -11.81 4.68 -9.33
C ASN A 264 -10.61 5.60 -9.70
N PRO A 265 -9.71 5.17 -10.61
CA PRO A 265 -8.47 5.89 -10.90
C PRO A 265 -8.64 7.36 -11.35
N SER A 266 -9.75 7.68 -12.01
CA SER A 266 -10.03 9.03 -12.53
C SER A 266 -10.95 9.85 -11.61
N SER A 267 -11.48 9.24 -10.55
CA SER A 267 -12.40 9.90 -9.64
C SER A 267 -11.65 10.85 -8.69
N PRO A 268 -12.16 12.07 -8.48
CA PRO A 268 -11.67 12.92 -7.41
C PRO A 268 -11.97 12.30 -6.04
N ILE A 269 -11.11 12.61 -5.05
CA ILE A 269 -11.37 12.27 -3.65
C ILE A 269 -12.02 13.48 -2.98
N LEU A 270 -13.22 13.27 -2.44
CA LEU A 270 -13.98 14.27 -1.71
C LEU A 270 -13.81 14.04 -0.21
N VAL A 271 -13.26 15.04 0.47
CA VAL A 271 -12.93 14.95 1.90
C VAL A 271 -13.82 15.89 2.72
N PRO A 272 -14.59 15.37 3.70
CA PRO A 272 -15.38 16.20 4.60
C PRO A 272 -14.45 16.96 5.56
N ILE A 273 -14.38 18.28 5.44
CA ILE A 273 -13.64 19.12 6.39
C ILE A 273 -14.60 19.53 7.52
N LEU A 274 -14.69 18.68 8.54
CA LEU A 274 -15.51 18.91 9.74
C LEU A 274 -14.69 19.66 10.79
N GLY A 275 -14.98 20.94 10.99
CA GLY A 275 -14.59 21.70 12.19
C GLY A 275 -13.14 22.16 12.36
N SER A 276 -12.22 21.89 11.44
CA SER A 276 -10.90 22.54 11.41
C SER A 276 -10.82 23.58 10.29
N LYS A 277 -10.57 24.84 10.66
CA LYS A 277 -9.76 25.70 9.78
C LYS A 277 -8.38 25.03 9.74
N ASP A 278 -7.84 24.85 8.55
CA ASP A 278 -6.49 24.34 8.34
C ASP A 278 -6.28 22.84 8.58
N ALA A 279 -7.01 21.97 7.86
CA ALA A 279 -6.72 20.53 7.87
C ALA A 279 -5.40 20.25 7.13
N GLN A 280 -4.45 19.60 7.79
CA GLN A 280 -3.21 19.14 7.15
C GLN A 280 -3.53 17.95 6.25
N TRP A 281 -2.96 17.93 5.05
CA TRP A 281 -3.04 16.79 4.14
C TRP A 281 -1.66 16.34 3.69
N LYS A 282 -1.55 15.06 3.34
CA LYS A 282 -0.33 14.44 2.81
C LYS A 282 -0.66 13.44 1.71
N ALA A 283 -0.08 13.64 0.53
CA ALA A 283 -0.11 12.72 -0.59
C ALA A 283 0.98 11.65 -0.42
N LYS A 284 0.65 10.40 -0.74
CA LYS A 284 1.60 9.29 -0.73
C LYS A 284 2.24 9.14 -2.10
N GLU A 285 3.51 8.75 -2.12
CA GLU A 285 4.16 8.20 -3.30
C GLU A 285 3.51 6.86 -3.65
N ILE A 286 3.39 6.57 -4.94
CA ILE A 286 2.78 5.33 -5.45
C ILE A 286 3.86 4.55 -6.20
N LYS A 287 4.15 3.33 -5.74
CA LYS A 287 5.15 2.44 -6.35
C LYS A 287 4.46 1.37 -7.18
N ILE A 288 4.81 1.29 -8.47
CA ILE A 288 4.30 0.28 -9.41
C ILE A 288 5.49 -0.39 -10.08
N GLY A 289 5.83 -1.60 -9.65
CA GLY A 289 7.03 -2.28 -10.10
C GLY A 289 8.31 -1.46 -9.83
N GLU A 290 9.01 -1.09 -10.91
CA GLU A 290 10.26 -0.31 -10.89
C GLU A 290 10.04 1.22 -11.03
N VAL A 291 8.79 1.67 -11.23
CA VAL A 291 8.46 3.08 -11.41
C VAL A 291 7.85 3.64 -10.13
N ILE A 292 8.42 4.74 -9.63
CA ILE A 292 7.88 5.48 -8.48
C ILE A 292 7.20 6.74 -9.00
N PHE A 293 5.91 6.88 -8.73
CA PHE A 293 5.15 8.09 -9.00
C PHE A 293 5.21 8.98 -7.76
N LYS A 294 5.93 10.09 -7.88
CA LYS A 294 6.09 11.07 -6.80
C LYS A 294 5.13 12.24 -7.00
N PRO A 295 4.37 12.66 -5.98
CA PRO A 295 3.53 13.85 -6.09
C PRO A 295 4.41 15.10 -6.14
N THR A 296 4.09 16.04 -7.03
CA THR A 296 4.79 17.34 -7.12
C THR A 296 4.58 18.21 -5.89
N ILE A 297 3.52 17.94 -5.12
CA ILE A 297 3.19 18.59 -3.86
C ILE A 297 2.85 17.48 -2.87
N GLU A 298 3.71 17.27 -1.87
CA GLU A 298 3.58 16.15 -0.93
C GLU A 298 2.61 16.40 0.21
N ASN A 299 2.48 17.66 0.65
CA ASN A 299 1.64 18.02 1.78
C ASN A 299 1.19 19.48 1.68
N GLY A 300 0.21 19.84 2.50
CA GLY A 300 -0.24 21.21 2.62
C GLY A 300 -1.39 21.35 3.59
N VAL A 301 -2.00 22.53 3.57
CA VAL A 301 -3.20 22.87 4.33
C VAL A 301 -4.37 22.94 3.37
N ILE A 302 -5.52 22.41 3.77
CA ILE A 302 -6.74 22.46 2.97
C ILE A 302 -7.94 22.94 3.79
N ASN A 303 -8.75 23.78 3.16
CA ASN A 303 -9.97 24.34 3.70
C ASN A 303 -11.21 23.89 2.90
N ARG A 304 -12.40 24.24 3.41
CA ARG A 304 -13.67 23.90 2.77
C ARG A 304 -13.79 24.55 1.39
N GLY A 305 -14.20 23.77 0.40
CA GLY A 305 -14.39 24.22 -0.97
C GLY A 305 -13.10 24.28 -1.80
N ASP A 306 -11.94 24.04 -1.19
CA ASP A 306 -10.68 24.00 -1.91
C ASP A 306 -10.64 22.83 -2.89
N ARG A 307 -9.98 23.06 -4.03
CA ARG A 307 -9.72 22.06 -5.06
C ARG A 307 -8.21 21.97 -5.28
N ILE A 308 -7.62 20.86 -4.89
CA ILE A 308 -6.19 20.61 -5.05
C ILE A 308 -5.99 19.59 -6.16
N THR A 309 -5.13 19.89 -7.11
CA THR A 309 -4.68 18.92 -8.12
C THR A 309 -3.25 18.51 -7.79
N ILE A 310 -3.07 17.23 -7.50
CA ILE A 310 -1.78 16.61 -7.24
C ILE A 310 -1.31 16.02 -8.57
N ASN A 311 -0.28 16.61 -9.16
CA ASN A 311 0.38 16.01 -10.31
C ASN A 311 1.39 14.98 -9.81
N TYR A 312 1.42 13.81 -10.43
CA TYR A 312 2.39 12.77 -10.16
C TYR A 312 3.39 12.72 -11.31
N THR A 313 4.68 12.82 -10.99
CA THR A 313 5.75 12.61 -11.95
C THR A 313 6.31 11.20 -11.78
N SER A 314 6.39 10.44 -12.86
CA SER A 314 7.10 9.17 -12.86
C SER A 314 8.60 9.41 -12.78
N VAL A 315 9.20 8.89 -11.72
CA VAL A 315 10.64 8.73 -11.62
C VAL A 315 10.90 7.25 -11.76
N VAL A 316 11.53 6.86 -12.86
CA VAL A 316 12.22 5.57 -12.90
C VAL A 316 13.38 5.76 -11.95
N GLU A 317 13.40 5.07 -10.81
CA GLU A 317 14.64 5.01 -10.03
C GLU A 317 15.71 4.53 -11.01
N PRO A 318 16.75 5.34 -11.33
CA PRO A 318 17.86 4.78 -12.05
C PRO A 318 18.40 3.70 -11.13
N LYS A 319 18.22 2.43 -11.50
CA LYS A 319 19.04 1.36 -10.93
C LYS A 319 20.45 1.91 -11.04
N LYS A 320 21.10 2.12 -9.90
CA LYS A 320 22.55 2.24 -9.84
C LYS A 320 23.05 1.19 -10.83
N PRO A 321 23.80 1.56 -11.89
CA PRO A 321 24.20 0.58 -12.90
C PRO A 321 24.78 -0.59 -12.13
N LEU A 322 24.20 -1.78 -12.30
CA LEU A 322 24.67 -2.95 -11.57
C LEU A 322 26.17 -3.03 -11.88
N GLN A 323 27.01 -2.75 -10.89
CA GLN A 323 28.44 -2.95 -11.02
C GLN A 323 28.66 -4.45 -10.97
N LEU A 324 28.47 -5.08 -12.14
CA LEU A 324 28.70 -6.49 -12.31
C LEU A 324 30.21 -6.72 -12.40
N PRO A 325 30.74 -7.75 -11.74
CA PRO A 325 32.13 -8.15 -11.92
C PRO A 325 32.37 -8.58 -13.38
N SER A 326 33.63 -8.56 -13.80
CA SER A 326 34.02 -9.25 -15.03
C SER A 326 33.81 -10.76 -14.87
N LEU A 327 33.65 -11.47 -15.99
CA LEU A 327 33.42 -12.93 -15.98
C LEU A 327 34.52 -13.69 -15.22
N ASP A 328 35.78 -13.27 -15.33
CA ASP A 328 36.92 -13.90 -14.63
C ASP A 328 36.83 -13.79 -13.11
N LYS A 329 36.18 -12.73 -12.62
CA LYS A 329 35.98 -12.46 -11.18
C LYS A 329 34.52 -12.62 -10.77
N TRP A 330 33.75 -13.41 -11.53
CA TRP A 330 32.32 -13.55 -11.28
C TRP A 330 32.03 -14.17 -9.92
N ASP A 331 31.23 -13.48 -9.09
CA ASP A 331 30.70 -14.02 -7.85
C ASP A 331 29.22 -14.43 -8.07
N PRO A 332 28.86 -15.73 -7.98
CA PRO A 332 27.48 -16.17 -8.19
C PRO A 332 26.48 -15.56 -7.20
N LYS A 333 26.93 -14.97 -6.09
CA LYS A 333 26.05 -14.25 -5.16
C LYS A 333 25.33 -13.06 -5.79
N VAL A 334 25.82 -12.52 -6.91
CA VAL A 334 25.11 -11.45 -7.64
C VAL A 334 23.70 -11.87 -8.04
N TRP A 335 23.46 -13.16 -8.28
CA TRP A 335 22.13 -13.66 -8.62
C TRP A 335 21.20 -13.83 -7.42
N VAL A 336 21.71 -13.87 -6.19
CA VAL A 336 20.86 -14.06 -5.00
C VAL A 336 19.88 -12.89 -4.87
N GLY A 337 18.59 -13.22 -4.70
CA GLY A 337 17.49 -12.24 -4.69
C GLY A 337 17.01 -11.79 -6.06
N ASN A 338 17.57 -12.32 -7.16
CA ASN A 338 17.15 -12.03 -8.52
C ASN A 338 16.48 -13.24 -9.17
N ASP A 339 15.75 -12.98 -10.25
CA ASP A 339 15.09 -14.01 -11.07
C ASP A 339 16.03 -14.52 -12.18
N ILE A 340 16.04 -15.84 -12.37
CA ILE A 340 16.64 -16.49 -13.54
C ILE A 340 15.56 -17.36 -14.20
N TYR A 341 15.10 -16.97 -15.39
CA TYR A 341 14.09 -17.69 -16.18
C TYR A 341 12.77 -18.00 -15.43
N GLY A 342 12.33 -17.09 -14.55
CA GLY A 342 11.13 -17.27 -13.73
C GLY A 342 11.35 -18.07 -12.44
N TYR A 343 12.61 -18.26 -12.03
CA TYR A 343 13.00 -18.90 -10.77
C TYR A 343 13.76 -17.90 -9.90
N ASN A 344 13.20 -17.58 -8.72
CA ASN A 344 13.82 -16.64 -7.79
C ASN A 344 14.99 -17.32 -7.07
N VAL A 345 16.19 -16.79 -7.21
CA VAL A 345 17.39 -17.37 -6.60
C VAL A 345 17.45 -17.03 -5.11
N VAL A 346 17.54 -18.06 -4.28
CA VAL A 346 17.54 -17.96 -2.81
C VAL A 346 18.96 -17.98 -2.26
N SER A 347 19.82 -18.87 -2.75
CA SER A 347 21.20 -19.01 -2.25
C SER A 347 22.12 -19.71 -3.25
N VAL A 348 23.42 -19.57 -3.04
CA VAL A 348 24.44 -20.37 -3.75
C VAL A 348 24.64 -21.68 -3.00
N LEU A 349 24.45 -22.82 -3.68
CA LEU A 349 24.63 -24.16 -3.11
C LEU A 349 26.05 -24.67 -3.29
N GLY A 350 26.68 -24.36 -4.43
CA GLY A 350 28.03 -24.83 -4.73
C GLY A 350 28.67 -24.11 -5.90
N ILE A 351 30.00 -24.13 -5.92
CA ILE A 351 30.84 -23.62 -7.00
C ILE A 351 31.77 -24.74 -7.39
N GLY A 352 31.77 -25.15 -8.67
CA GLY A 352 32.65 -26.18 -9.22
C GLY A 352 33.31 -25.74 -10.52
N GLY A 353 34.23 -26.54 -11.05
CA GLY A 353 34.92 -26.22 -12.32
C GLY A 353 33.96 -26.06 -13.49
N ASN A 354 32.84 -26.78 -13.48
CA ASN A 354 31.85 -26.74 -14.56
C ASN A 354 30.83 -25.59 -14.43
N GLY A 355 30.76 -24.86 -13.32
CA GLY A 355 29.71 -23.87 -13.11
C GLY A 355 29.35 -23.58 -11.65
N TYR A 356 28.23 -22.89 -11.51
CA TYR A 356 27.61 -22.52 -10.24
C TYR A 356 26.31 -23.30 -10.07
N VAL A 357 26.03 -23.76 -8.86
CA VAL A 357 24.75 -24.38 -8.50
C VAL A 357 24.04 -23.47 -7.51
N LEU A 358 22.85 -23.04 -7.87
CA LEU A 358 22.03 -22.10 -7.11
C LEU A 358 20.76 -22.81 -6.61
N LYS A 359 20.32 -22.49 -5.40
CA LYS A 359 18.99 -22.84 -4.92
C LYS A 359 18.04 -21.75 -5.40
N SER A 360 16.90 -22.14 -5.94
CA SER A 360 15.86 -21.21 -6.37
C SER A 360 14.47 -21.68 -5.94
N GLU A 361 13.50 -20.79 -6.03
CA GLU A 361 12.10 -21.07 -5.70
C GLU A 361 11.18 -20.54 -6.80
N LYS A 362 10.15 -21.33 -7.12
CA LYS A 362 9.08 -20.95 -8.04
C LYS A 362 7.77 -21.55 -7.54
N ASP A 363 6.74 -20.72 -7.38
CA ASP A 363 5.40 -21.14 -6.92
C ASP A 363 5.43 -21.95 -5.59
N GLY A 364 6.31 -21.59 -4.65
CA GLY A 364 6.46 -22.29 -3.37
C GLY A 364 7.28 -23.59 -3.44
N VAL A 365 7.81 -23.95 -4.61
CA VAL A 365 8.58 -25.18 -4.83
C VAL A 365 10.06 -24.85 -5.04
N ALA A 366 10.94 -25.60 -4.36
CA ALA A 366 12.38 -25.45 -4.48
C ALA A 366 12.94 -26.16 -5.72
N TYR A 367 13.88 -25.49 -6.39
CA TYR A 367 14.62 -25.98 -7.55
C TYR A 367 16.11 -25.74 -7.36
N ALA A 368 16.92 -26.45 -8.13
CA ALA A 368 18.33 -26.15 -8.30
C ALA A 368 18.59 -25.66 -9.73
N ILE A 369 19.43 -24.63 -9.87
CA ILE A 369 19.85 -24.06 -11.16
C ILE A 369 21.34 -24.27 -11.29
N LYS A 370 21.78 -25.02 -12.30
CA LYS A 370 23.20 -25.10 -12.68
C LYS A 370 23.48 -24.10 -13.77
N VAL A 371 24.20 -23.03 -13.45
CA VAL A 371 24.69 -22.03 -14.39
C VAL A 371 26.10 -22.41 -14.83
N LEU A 372 26.35 -22.51 -16.14
CA LEU A 372 27.68 -22.81 -16.64
C LEU A 372 28.62 -21.62 -16.44
N SER A 373 29.83 -21.86 -15.92
CA SER A 373 30.83 -20.80 -15.72
C SER A 373 31.44 -20.37 -17.05
N MET A 374 31.64 -19.05 -17.20
CA MET A 374 32.30 -18.42 -18.34
C MET A 374 33.66 -17.82 -17.98
N ARG A 375 34.28 -18.26 -16.87
CA ARG A 375 35.61 -17.78 -16.47
C ARG A 375 36.63 -18.18 -17.52
N ASN A 376 37.48 -17.24 -17.94
CA ASN A 376 38.69 -17.58 -18.69
C ASN A 376 39.74 -18.11 -17.71
N ASP A 377 39.67 -19.40 -17.38
CA ASP A 377 40.73 -20.06 -16.63
C ASP A 377 41.72 -20.69 -17.63
N PRO A 378 42.99 -20.25 -17.68
CA PRO A 378 44.01 -20.81 -18.56
C PRO A 378 44.24 -22.31 -18.36
N SER A 379 43.96 -22.83 -17.16
CA SER A 379 44.08 -24.25 -16.81
C SER A 379 42.85 -25.07 -17.19
N GLN A 380 41.72 -24.42 -17.46
CA GLN A 380 40.52 -25.04 -18.02
C GLN A 380 40.39 -24.52 -19.44
N THR A 381 41.21 -25.08 -20.34
CA THR A 381 41.14 -24.80 -21.78
C THR A 381 39.87 -25.40 -22.37
N ARG A 382 38.74 -24.83 -21.96
CA ARG A 382 37.47 -24.91 -22.64
C ARG A 382 37.60 -23.95 -23.82
N ILE A 383 38.29 -24.40 -24.87
CA ILE A 383 37.97 -23.94 -26.23
C ILE A 383 36.58 -24.51 -26.49
N ILE A 384 35.57 -23.88 -25.88
CA ILE A 384 34.20 -24.11 -26.24
C ILE A 384 34.03 -23.30 -27.51
N SER A 385 34.25 -23.95 -28.64
CA SER A 385 33.69 -23.42 -29.86
C SER A 385 32.18 -23.30 -29.63
N ALA A 386 31.56 -22.22 -30.09
CA ALA A 386 30.11 -22.06 -30.04
C ALA A 386 29.38 -23.30 -30.61
N SER A 387 30.03 -24.05 -31.52
CA SER A 387 29.56 -25.32 -32.06
C SER A 387 29.44 -26.46 -31.03
N SER A 388 30.26 -26.50 -29.98
CA SER A 388 30.13 -27.49 -28.91
C SER A 388 28.89 -27.24 -28.03
N PHE A 389 28.43 -25.98 -27.93
CA PHE A 389 27.15 -25.68 -27.28
C PHE A 389 25.95 -26.07 -28.15
N ASP A 390 26.06 -25.94 -29.48
CA ASP A 390 25.03 -26.38 -30.43
C ASP A 390 24.80 -27.89 -30.40
N ASP A 391 25.87 -28.70 -30.38
CA ASP A 391 25.77 -30.16 -30.30
C ASP A 391 25.24 -30.64 -28.94
N LEU A 392 25.60 -29.96 -27.85
CA LEU A 392 25.03 -30.20 -26.50
C LEU A 392 23.53 -29.89 -26.44
N PHE A 393 23.04 -28.94 -27.25
CA PHE A 393 21.65 -28.48 -27.18
C PHE A 393 20.68 -29.16 -28.13
N ARG A 394 21.13 -29.60 -29.31
CA ARG A 394 20.25 -30.43 -30.18
C ARG A 394 19.79 -31.72 -29.49
N GLU A 395 20.52 -32.18 -28.49
CA GLU A 395 20.19 -33.36 -27.68
C GLU A 395 19.54 -33.03 -26.32
N SER A 396 19.32 -31.75 -26.00
CA SER A 396 18.83 -31.31 -24.69
C SER A 396 17.43 -31.85 -24.36
N GLU A 397 16.54 -31.98 -25.35
CA GLU A 397 15.22 -32.60 -25.14
C GLU A 397 15.33 -34.09 -24.85
N ASN A 398 16.29 -34.82 -25.44
CA ASN A 398 16.51 -36.23 -25.10
C ASN A 398 17.01 -36.38 -23.66
N LEU A 399 17.94 -35.52 -23.23
CA LEU A 399 18.43 -35.55 -21.84
C LEU A 399 17.30 -35.23 -20.84
N LYS A 400 16.44 -34.27 -21.17
CA LYS A 400 15.23 -33.97 -20.40
C LYS A 400 14.25 -35.13 -20.41
N GLU A 401 14.13 -35.89 -21.49
CA GLU A 401 13.28 -37.09 -21.52
C GLU A 401 13.86 -38.21 -20.65
N LEU A 402 15.16 -38.49 -20.79
CA LEU A 402 15.88 -39.50 -20.00
C LEU A 402 15.81 -39.18 -18.49
N SER A 403 15.89 -37.90 -18.13
CA SER A 403 15.79 -37.46 -16.74
C SER A 403 14.41 -37.70 -16.10
N LYS A 404 13.38 -38.14 -16.85
CA LYS A 404 12.08 -38.52 -16.26
C LYS A 404 12.16 -39.81 -15.47
N ASN A 405 13.16 -40.65 -15.76
CA ASN A 405 13.38 -41.86 -14.99
C ASN A 405 13.65 -41.50 -13.51
N PRO A 406 12.99 -42.16 -12.55
CA PRO A 406 13.05 -41.80 -11.13
C PRO A 406 14.44 -41.90 -10.51
N ARG A 407 15.42 -42.53 -11.19
CA ARG A 407 16.81 -42.63 -10.72
C ARG A 407 17.73 -41.54 -11.26
N PHE A 408 17.18 -40.54 -11.96
CA PHE A 408 17.90 -39.35 -12.38
C PHE A 408 17.32 -38.10 -11.75
N VAL A 409 18.18 -37.12 -11.46
CA VAL A 409 17.74 -35.78 -11.05
C VAL A 409 16.93 -35.19 -12.21
N ARG A 410 15.68 -34.81 -11.93
CA ARG A 410 14.77 -34.33 -12.97
C ARG A 410 15.26 -32.99 -13.53
N ILE A 411 15.39 -32.89 -14.85
CA ILE A 411 15.61 -31.65 -15.57
C ILE A 411 14.25 -31.10 -16.01
N TYR A 412 13.98 -29.83 -15.69
CA TYR A 412 12.77 -29.12 -16.05
C TYR A 412 12.97 -28.23 -17.28
N GLY A 413 14.13 -27.60 -17.40
CA GLY A 413 14.45 -26.71 -18.50
C GLY A 413 15.95 -26.59 -18.71
N ILE A 414 16.35 -26.36 -19.94
CA ILE A 414 17.73 -26.14 -20.34
C ILE A 414 17.72 -24.89 -21.21
N TYR A 415 18.44 -23.85 -20.79
CA TYR A 415 18.42 -22.53 -21.40
C TYR A 415 19.82 -22.19 -21.90
N VAL A 416 19.97 -22.04 -23.22
CA VAL A 416 21.18 -21.53 -23.87
C VAL A 416 20.76 -20.63 -25.02
N ASP A 417 21.45 -19.50 -25.11
CA ASP A 417 21.36 -18.60 -26.24
C ASP A 417 22.78 -18.22 -26.67
N ILE A 418 23.16 -18.64 -27.87
CA ILE A 418 24.51 -18.43 -28.43
C ILE A 418 24.82 -16.94 -28.57
N ASN A 419 23.83 -16.09 -28.84
CA ASN A 419 24.04 -14.64 -28.95
C ASN A 419 24.36 -14.05 -27.59
N ASN A 420 23.65 -14.47 -26.54
CA ASN A 420 23.93 -14.02 -25.16
C ASN A 420 25.29 -14.53 -24.67
N ILE A 421 25.64 -15.79 -24.98
CA ILE A 421 26.96 -16.35 -24.68
C ILE A 421 28.07 -15.56 -25.38
N THR A 422 27.91 -15.32 -26.69
CA THR A 422 28.91 -14.57 -27.48
C THR A 422 29.05 -13.13 -26.99
N SER A 423 27.94 -12.48 -26.64
CA SER A 423 27.92 -11.14 -26.06
C SER A 423 28.65 -11.11 -24.72
N ALA A 424 28.35 -12.07 -23.84
CA ALA A 424 29.01 -12.22 -22.54
C ALA A 424 30.53 -12.39 -22.68
N LEU A 425 30.98 -13.31 -23.55
CA LEU A 425 32.40 -13.55 -23.80
C LEU A 425 33.14 -12.34 -24.37
N LYS A 426 32.44 -11.42 -25.05
CA LYS A 426 32.99 -10.12 -25.49
C LYS A 426 33.05 -9.06 -24.38
N GLY A 427 32.73 -9.42 -23.14
CA GLY A 427 32.81 -8.56 -21.97
C GLY A 427 31.46 -7.99 -21.50
N ASN A 428 30.33 -8.40 -22.09
CA ASN A 428 29.01 -7.97 -21.64
C ASN A 428 28.52 -8.80 -20.42
N SER A 429 29.02 -8.44 -19.24
CA SER A 429 28.61 -9.05 -17.97
C SER A 429 27.10 -9.00 -17.72
N GLU A 430 26.39 -8.00 -18.24
CA GLU A 430 24.93 -7.88 -18.08
C GLU A 430 24.17 -8.97 -18.85
N ALA A 431 24.65 -9.33 -20.05
CA ALA A 431 24.07 -10.43 -20.82
C ALA A 431 24.19 -11.76 -20.06
N TYR A 432 25.35 -12.02 -19.44
CA TYR A 432 25.55 -13.21 -18.61
C TYR A 432 24.71 -13.16 -17.33
N PHE A 433 24.55 -11.99 -16.72
CA PHE A 433 23.71 -11.82 -15.54
C PHE A 433 22.24 -12.16 -15.83
N LYS A 434 21.69 -11.60 -16.91
CA LYS A 434 20.26 -11.72 -17.24
C LYS A 434 19.90 -13.06 -17.89
N TYR A 435 20.77 -13.58 -18.76
CA TYR A 435 20.50 -14.77 -19.56
C TYR A 435 21.67 -15.76 -19.51
N PRO A 436 22.06 -16.23 -18.31
CA PRO A 436 23.14 -17.19 -18.19
C PRO A 436 22.73 -18.54 -18.79
N PRO A 437 23.64 -19.26 -19.48
CA PRO A 437 23.37 -20.63 -19.86
C PRO A 437 23.16 -21.51 -18.63
N ALA A 438 21.97 -22.09 -18.51
CA ALA A 438 21.51 -22.69 -17.27
C ALA A 438 20.68 -23.96 -17.47
N ILE A 439 20.77 -24.89 -16.52
CA ILE A 439 19.93 -26.08 -16.41
C ILE A 439 19.10 -25.95 -15.13
N ILE A 440 17.78 -25.98 -15.28
CA ILE A 440 16.83 -26.01 -14.16
C ILE A 440 16.52 -27.46 -13.83
N MET A 441 16.68 -27.83 -12.57
CA MET A 441 16.53 -29.20 -12.10
C MET A 441 15.85 -29.26 -10.73
N GLU A 442 15.39 -30.45 -10.40
CA GLU A 442 14.88 -30.81 -9.07
C GLU A 442 15.90 -30.49 -7.98
N PHE A 443 15.43 -29.88 -6.88
CA PHE A 443 16.27 -29.66 -5.71
C PHE A 443 16.36 -30.94 -4.87
N MET A 444 17.59 -31.37 -4.61
CA MET A 444 17.89 -32.62 -3.88
C MET A 444 18.18 -32.32 -2.41
N GLU A 445 17.15 -32.37 -1.56
CA GLU A 445 17.25 -31.91 -0.17
C GLU A 445 18.17 -32.75 0.73
N GLY A 446 18.40 -34.01 0.35
CA GLY A 446 19.19 -34.96 1.15
C GLY A 446 20.70 -34.86 0.96
N GLY A 447 21.18 -33.94 0.13
CA GLY A 447 22.61 -33.80 -0.18
C GLY A 447 23.13 -34.93 -1.07
N THR A 448 24.46 -35.10 -1.08
CA THR A 448 25.16 -36.07 -1.94
C THR A 448 25.74 -37.25 -1.18
N ALA A 449 26.11 -38.33 -1.88
CA ALA A 449 26.87 -39.43 -1.30
C ALA A 449 28.25 -38.97 -0.79
N ALA A 450 28.83 -37.91 -1.39
CA ALA A 450 30.04 -37.28 -0.88
C ALA A 450 29.82 -36.61 0.49
N ASP A 451 28.64 -36.03 0.73
CA ASP A 451 28.30 -35.44 2.03
C ASP A 451 28.02 -36.53 3.07
N LEU A 452 27.34 -37.61 2.66
CA LEU A 452 27.11 -38.77 3.52
C LEU A 452 28.43 -39.42 3.98
N ALA A 453 29.43 -39.50 3.11
CA ALA A 453 30.76 -40.03 3.40
C ALA A 453 31.58 -39.17 4.40
N LYS A 454 31.12 -37.96 4.74
CA LYS A 454 31.74 -37.10 5.77
C LYS A 454 31.11 -37.27 7.15
N THR A 455 30.06 -38.08 7.27
CA THR A 455 29.34 -38.29 8.53
C THR A 455 29.93 -39.45 9.34
N ASN A 456 29.63 -39.51 10.64
CA ASN A 456 30.05 -40.63 11.50
C ASN A 456 29.41 -41.98 11.12
N LEU A 457 28.44 -42.00 10.20
CA LEU A 457 27.81 -43.23 9.71
C LEU A 457 28.81 -44.16 9.00
N VAL A 458 29.92 -43.62 8.49
CA VAL A 458 30.98 -44.42 7.85
C VAL A 458 31.62 -45.46 8.78
N TYR A 459 31.53 -45.24 10.09
CA TYR A 459 32.04 -46.17 11.11
C TYR A 459 31.00 -47.22 11.54
N SER A 460 29.77 -47.14 11.01
CA SER A 460 28.72 -48.11 11.30
C SER A 460 29.07 -49.49 10.70
N PRO A 461 28.81 -50.59 11.41
CA PRO A 461 28.87 -51.94 10.83
C PRO A 461 27.99 -52.12 9.58
N GLN A 462 26.90 -51.35 9.46
CA GLN A 462 25.98 -51.37 8.33
C GLN A 462 26.43 -50.49 7.14
N TRP A 463 27.53 -49.74 7.26
CA TRP A 463 28.00 -48.84 6.20
C TRP A 463 28.20 -49.55 4.84
N PRO A 464 28.82 -50.74 4.75
CA PRO A 464 28.94 -51.44 3.48
C PRO A 464 27.60 -51.81 2.83
N LEU A 465 26.56 -52.04 3.63
CA LEU A 465 25.21 -52.30 3.12
C LEU A 465 24.55 -51.02 2.57
N ILE A 466 24.77 -49.87 3.23
CA ILE A 466 24.38 -48.55 2.72
C ILE A 466 25.03 -48.31 1.35
N VAL A 467 26.34 -48.56 1.24
CA VAL A 467 27.06 -48.43 -0.04
C VAL A 467 26.52 -49.41 -1.10
N LYS A 468 26.26 -50.70 -0.75
CA LYS A 468 25.64 -51.67 -1.66
C LYS A 468 24.33 -51.14 -2.25
N ASN A 469 23.45 -50.58 -1.41
CA ASN A 469 22.16 -50.05 -1.85
C ASN A 469 22.31 -48.83 -2.76
N ILE A 470 23.23 -47.91 -2.45
CA ILE A 470 23.52 -46.75 -3.31
C ILE A 470 24.01 -47.21 -4.69
N ILE A 471 25.03 -48.09 -4.72
CA ILE A 471 25.63 -48.57 -5.96
C ILE A 471 24.63 -49.38 -6.79
N ARG A 472 23.74 -50.14 -6.15
CA ARG A 472 22.63 -50.82 -6.84
C ARG A 472 21.75 -49.82 -7.58
N GLU A 473 21.26 -48.77 -6.92
CA GLU A 473 20.38 -47.80 -7.57
C GLU A 473 21.09 -47.06 -8.72
N ILE A 474 22.36 -46.71 -8.56
CA ILE A 474 23.13 -46.06 -9.63
C ILE A 474 23.42 -47.02 -10.79
N SER A 475 23.67 -48.32 -10.53
CA SER A 475 23.81 -49.31 -11.60
C SER A 475 22.53 -49.48 -12.43
N LEU A 476 21.35 -49.39 -11.80
CA LEU A 476 20.06 -49.39 -12.48
C LEU A 476 19.85 -48.12 -13.32
N ALA A 477 20.30 -46.96 -12.82
CA ALA A 477 20.28 -45.71 -13.58
C ALA A 477 21.18 -45.80 -14.82
N LEU A 478 22.42 -46.27 -14.66
CA LEU A 478 23.36 -46.46 -15.76
C LEU A 478 22.86 -47.49 -16.78
N ASN A 479 22.27 -48.59 -16.32
CA ASN A 479 21.68 -49.58 -17.23
C ASN A 479 20.58 -48.98 -18.10
N PHE A 480 19.70 -48.16 -17.51
CA PHE A 480 18.71 -47.43 -18.28
C PHE A 480 19.37 -46.48 -19.29
N LEU A 481 20.36 -45.69 -18.88
CA LEU A 481 21.04 -44.74 -19.76
C LEU A 481 21.76 -45.43 -20.93
N HIS A 482 22.51 -46.50 -20.64
CA HIS A 482 23.27 -47.28 -21.61
C HIS A 482 22.35 -47.96 -22.63
N LYS A 483 21.20 -48.51 -22.19
CA LYS A 483 20.17 -49.08 -23.10
C LYS A 483 19.53 -48.04 -24.01
N ASN A 484 19.52 -46.78 -23.61
CA ASN A 484 19.07 -45.67 -24.44
C ASN A 484 20.19 -45.07 -25.32
N GLY A 485 21.39 -45.67 -25.32
CA GLY A 485 22.49 -45.27 -26.18
C GLY A 485 23.31 -44.07 -25.69
N TYR A 486 23.27 -43.76 -24.39
CA TYR A 486 24.05 -42.67 -23.78
C TYR A 486 25.08 -43.19 -22.78
N VAL A 487 26.13 -42.40 -22.55
CA VAL A 487 27.19 -42.61 -21.55
C VAL A 487 27.25 -41.37 -20.67
N HIS A 488 27.34 -41.55 -19.34
CA HIS A 488 27.26 -40.47 -18.35
C HIS A 488 28.57 -39.67 -18.20
N LEU A 489 29.71 -40.35 -18.23
CA LEU A 489 31.09 -39.84 -18.17
C LEU A 489 31.55 -39.15 -16.87
N ASP A 490 30.63 -38.84 -15.95
CA ASP A 490 30.97 -38.20 -14.66
C ASP A 490 30.31 -38.86 -13.43
N VAL A 491 30.38 -40.20 -13.33
CA VAL A 491 29.89 -40.95 -12.17
C VAL A 491 30.87 -40.79 -11.00
N LYS A 492 30.40 -40.17 -9.91
CA LYS A 492 31.19 -39.92 -8.69
C LYS A 492 30.27 -39.63 -7.49
N PRO A 493 30.75 -39.71 -6.24
CA PRO A 493 29.94 -39.45 -5.04
C PRO A 493 29.24 -38.09 -5.03
N GLN A 494 29.84 -37.06 -5.62
CA GLN A 494 29.27 -35.70 -5.69
C GLN A 494 28.07 -35.59 -6.64
N ASN A 495 27.91 -36.54 -7.56
CA ASN A 495 26.80 -36.59 -8.51
C ASN A 495 25.75 -37.63 -8.12
N ILE A 496 25.88 -38.29 -6.96
CA ILE A 496 24.88 -39.20 -6.42
C ILE A 496 24.13 -38.45 -5.34
N PHE A 497 22.84 -38.21 -5.55
CA PHE A 497 22.00 -37.34 -4.73
C PHE A 497 20.90 -38.10 -4.00
N PHE A 498 20.45 -37.54 -2.88
CA PHE A 498 19.31 -38.04 -2.12
C PHE A 498 18.15 -37.05 -2.16
N THR A 499 16.94 -37.52 -2.47
CA THR A 499 15.76 -36.64 -2.62
C THR A 499 15.33 -35.99 -1.31
N LYS A 500 15.59 -36.65 -0.19
CA LYS A 500 15.20 -36.20 1.16
C LYS A 500 16.31 -36.49 2.15
N LYS A 501 16.28 -35.80 3.30
CA LYS A 501 17.23 -36.02 4.40
C LYS A 501 17.21 -37.49 4.86
N LEU A 502 18.39 -38.08 5.00
CA LEU A 502 18.56 -39.52 5.26
C LEU A 502 18.37 -39.92 6.74
N GLY A 503 18.42 -38.97 7.68
CA GLY A 503 18.44 -39.25 9.12
C GLY A 503 19.86 -39.29 9.69
N SER A 504 19.99 -39.62 10.97
CA SER A 504 21.27 -39.67 11.70
C SER A 504 21.68 -41.07 12.12
N SER A 505 20.82 -42.07 11.95
CA SER A 505 21.12 -43.48 12.22
C SER A 505 21.24 -44.31 10.93
N PRO A 506 22.02 -45.40 10.95
CA PRO A 506 22.12 -46.32 9.81
C PRO A 506 20.77 -46.91 9.35
N ASP A 507 19.88 -47.25 10.29
CA ASP A 507 18.57 -47.82 9.98
C ASP A 507 17.63 -46.81 9.31
N GLU A 508 17.68 -45.53 9.72
CA GLU A 508 16.96 -44.44 9.04
C GLU A 508 17.44 -44.28 7.59
N VAL A 509 18.75 -44.27 7.39
CA VAL A 509 19.36 -44.15 6.06
C VAL A 509 18.92 -45.32 5.20
N LEU A 510 19.05 -46.56 5.67
CA LEU A 510 18.63 -47.76 4.93
C LEU A 510 17.14 -47.74 4.57
N LYS A 511 16.29 -47.25 5.47
CA LYS A 511 14.85 -47.07 5.22
C LYS A 511 14.58 -46.04 4.12
N VAL A 512 15.37 -44.97 4.05
CA VAL A 512 15.24 -43.99 2.95
C VAL A 512 15.75 -44.59 1.64
N LEU A 513 16.87 -45.32 1.65
CA LEU A 513 17.46 -45.93 0.46
C LEU A 513 16.63 -47.08 -0.14
N SER A 514 15.75 -47.72 0.65
CA SER A 514 14.90 -48.82 0.17
C SER A 514 13.75 -48.37 -0.73
N VAL A 515 13.41 -47.08 -0.72
CA VAL A 515 12.33 -46.51 -1.54
C VAL A 515 12.91 -46.07 -2.88
N VAL A 516 12.36 -46.63 -3.96
CA VAL A 516 12.75 -46.33 -5.34
C VAL A 516 12.63 -44.82 -5.61
N GLY A 517 13.67 -44.26 -6.22
CA GLY A 517 13.73 -42.86 -6.59
C GLY A 517 14.28 -41.93 -5.50
N ASN A 518 14.63 -42.44 -4.32
CA ASN A 518 15.31 -41.62 -3.31
C ASN A 518 16.82 -41.46 -3.54
N VAL A 519 17.44 -42.34 -4.34
CA VAL A 519 18.82 -42.22 -4.80
C VAL A 519 18.79 -41.88 -6.28
N LYS A 520 19.41 -40.76 -6.66
CA LYS A 520 19.38 -40.27 -8.04
C LYS A 520 20.77 -39.92 -8.53
N LEU A 521 21.08 -40.28 -9.77
CA LEU A 521 22.25 -39.80 -10.49
C LEU A 521 21.96 -38.42 -11.08
N GLY A 522 22.78 -37.43 -10.75
CA GLY A 522 22.71 -36.08 -11.29
C GLY A 522 23.79 -35.83 -12.34
N ASP A 523 23.82 -34.60 -12.84
CA ASP A 523 24.78 -34.11 -13.86
C ASP A 523 24.72 -34.79 -15.24
N LEU A 524 23.51 -35.08 -15.71
CA LEU A 524 23.24 -35.52 -17.09
C LEU A 524 23.75 -34.54 -18.18
N GLY A 525 24.15 -33.31 -17.83
CA GLY A 525 24.76 -32.38 -18.77
C GLY A 525 26.12 -32.82 -19.31
N SER A 526 26.77 -33.80 -18.67
CA SER A 526 28.01 -34.44 -19.15
C SER A 526 27.74 -35.65 -20.05
N ALA A 527 26.48 -36.11 -20.14
CA ALA A 527 26.14 -37.31 -20.87
C ALA A 527 26.13 -37.06 -22.39
N VAL A 528 26.62 -38.03 -23.14
CA VAL A 528 26.70 -37.98 -24.61
C VAL A 528 26.27 -39.32 -25.21
N LYS A 529 25.95 -39.36 -26.50
CA LYS A 529 25.67 -40.64 -27.16
C LYS A 529 26.91 -41.52 -27.21
N VAL A 530 26.70 -42.84 -27.17
CA VAL A 530 27.76 -43.82 -27.38
C VAL A 530 28.47 -43.53 -28.71
N GLY A 531 29.81 -43.49 -28.68
CA GLY A 531 30.63 -43.16 -29.85
C GLY A 531 30.81 -41.67 -30.14
N GLN A 532 30.07 -40.78 -29.47
CA GLN A 532 30.24 -39.33 -29.62
C GLN A 532 31.48 -38.85 -28.87
N ARG A 533 32.15 -37.83 -29.42
CA ARG A 533 33.29 -37.17 -28.77
C ARG A 533 32.83 -36.41 -27.53
N PHE A 534 33.72 -36.30 -26.56
CA PHE A 534 33.51 -35.59 -25.31
C PHE A 534 34.84 -34.98 -24.85
N ASN A 535 34.78 -34.06 -23.88
CA ASN A 535 35.94 -33.28 -23.44
C ASN A 535 36.03 -33.12 -21.91
N GLN A 536 35.27 -33.91 -21.15
CA GLN A 536 35.24 -33.85 -19.69
C GLN A 536 35.63 -35.20 -19.09
N ALA A 537 36.45 -35.14 -18.04
CA ALA A 537 36.84 -36.27 -17.22
C ALA A 537 37.20 -35.76 -15.82
N THR A 538 36.99 -36.61 -14.81
CA THR A 538 37.47 -36.37 -13.45
C THR A 538 38.53 -37.45 -13.16
N PRO A 539 39.84 -37.18 -13.29
CA PRO A 539 40.90 -38.20 -13.23
C PRO A 539 40.86 -39.14 -12.02
N ALA A 540 40.31 -38.70 -10.89
CA ALA A 540 40.10 -39.53 -9.70
C ALA A 540 39.19 -40.75 -9.95
N TYR A 541 38.18 -40.62 -10.82
CA TYR A 541 37.15 -41.63 -11.09
C TYR A 541 37.20 -42.15 -12.53
N SER A 542 37.75 -41.37 -13.46
CA SER A 542 37.84 -41.72 -14.88
C SER A 542 38.90 -42.80 -15.14
N PRO A 543 38.64 -43.78 -16.02
CA PRO A 543 39.66 -44.72 -16.43
C PRO A 543 40.65 -44.11 -17.46
N PRO A 544 41.84 -44.69 -17.65
CA PRO A 544 42.85 -44.17 -18.58
C PRO A 544 42.35 -43.99 -20.01
N GLU A 545 41.55 -44.93 -20.52
CA GLU A 545 41.00 -44.85 -21.88
C GLU A 545 39.97 -43.72 -22.06
N GLN A 546 39.37 -43.18 -20.98
CA GLN A 546 38.52 -42.00 -21.09
C GLN A 546 39.35 -40.76 -21.42
N ILE A 547 40.48 -40.56 -20.75
CA ILE A 547 41.39 -39.43 -21.04
C ILE A 547 42.09 -39.64 -22.38
N GLU A 548 42.50 -40.87 -22.72
CA GLU A 548 43.02 -41.20 -24.05
C GLU A 548 42.02 -40.85 -25.15
N ALA A 549 40.73 -41.16 -24.95
CA ALA A 549 39.69 -40.84 -25.92
C ALA A 549 39.52 -39.33 -26.11
N ILE A 550 39.65 -38.52 -25.06
CA ILE A 550 39.67 -37.05 -25.16
C ILE A 550 40.87 -36.60 -26.00
N ILE A 551 42.08 -37.10 -25.69
CA ILE A 551 43.33 -36.72 -26.39
C ILE A 551 43.26 -37.07 -27.88
N LEU A 552 42.73 -38.25 -28.21
CA LEU A 552 42.70 -38.78 -29.58
C LEU A 552 41.41 -38.44 -30.34
N GLY A 553 40.45 -37.73 -29.72
CA GLY A 553 39.14 -37.43 -30.32
C GLY A 553 38.31 -38.67 -30.64
N ARG A 554 38.36 -39.70 -29.78
CA ARG A 554 37.55 -40.93 -29.88
C ARG A 554 36.23 -40.77 -29.14
N GLY A 555 35.33 -41.73 -29.36
CA GLY A 555 33.98 -41.73 -28.82
C GLY A 555 33.85 -42.27 -27.38
N ALA A 556 32.77 -41.88 -26.70
CA ALA A 556 32.39 -42.38 -25.38
C ALA A 556 31.98 -43.87 -25.41
N SER A 557 32.29 -44.59 -24.34
CA SER A 557 31.93 -46.01 -24.15
C SER A 557 31.27 -46.26 -22.78
N PRO A 558 30.21 -47.08 -22.70
CA PRO A 558 29.59 -47.49 -21.44
C PRO A 558 30.57 -48.08 -20.40
N SER A 559 31.65 -48.72 -20.85
CA SER A 559 32.70 -49.27 -19.99
C SER A 559 33.41 -48.22 -19.13
N MET A 560 33.36 -46.94 -19.54
CA MET A 560 33.91 -45.81 -18.79
C MET A 560 33.10 -45.53 -17.52
N ASP A 561 31.76 -45.51 -17.64
CA ASP A 561 30.86 -45.33 -16.49
C ASP A 561 30.95 -46.48 -15.49
N VAL A 562 31.10 -47.71 -16.01
CA VAL A 562 31.26 -48.92 -15.19
C VAL A 562 32.50 -48.80 -14.30
N PHE A 563 33.64 -48.38 -14.87
CA PHE A 563 34.86 -48.19 -14.08
C PHE A 563 34.66 -47.10 -13.02
N ALA A 564 34.07 -45.97 -13.40
CA ALA A 564 33.79 -44.88 -12.49
C ALA A 564 32.84 -45.29 -11.34
N LEU A 565 31.85 -46.15 -11.61
CA LEU A 565 31.00 -46.76 -10.58
C LEU A 565 31.81 -47.63 -9.61
N GLY A 566 32.75 -48.44 -10.12
CA GLY A 566 33.63 -49.27 -9.31
C GLY A 566 34.53 -48.45 -8.39
N ILE A 567 35.17 -47.39 -8.91
CA ILE A 567 35.98 -46.46 -8.11
C ILE A 567 35.11 -45.69 -7.11
N THR A 568 33.88 -45.32 -7.48
CA THR A 568 32.92 -44.69 -6.56
C THR A 568 32.59 -45.60 -5.38
N ALA A 569 32.29 -46.87 -5.64
CA ALA A 569 32.02 -47.87 -4.60
C ALA A 569 33.25 -48.07 -3.71
N TYR A 570 34.44 -48.21 -4.32
CA TYR A 570 35.70 -48.33 -3.61
C TYR A 570 35.92 -47.14 -2.66
N TYR A 571 35.82 -45.91 -3.17
CA TYR A 571 36.00 -44.69 -2.38
C TYR A 571 35.01 -44.62 -1.21
N LEU A 572 33.72 -44.93 -1.44
CA LEU A 572 32.73 -44.89 -0.37
C LEU A 572 33.02 -45.92 0.74
N LEU A 573 33.62 -47.07 0.42
CA LEU A 573 33.96 -48.10 1.41
C LEU A 573 35.26 -47.81 2.16
N THR A 574 36.26 -47.23 1.51
CA THR A 574 37.60 -47.05 2.09
C THR A 574 37.87 -45.64 2.57
N LEU A 575 37.14 -44.65 2.04
CA LEU A 575 37.40 -43.21 2.16
C LEU A 575 38.80 -42.81 1.65
N ARG A 576 39.43 -43.67 0.84
CA ARG A 576 40.76 -43.45 0.26
C ARG A 576 40.63 -43.16 -1.23
N ASN A 577 41.49 -42.26 -1.70
CA ASN A 577 41.66 -41.96 -3.11
C ASN A 577 43.06 -42.40 -3.56
N ASP A 578 43.38 -43.66 -3.31
CA ASP A 578 44.70 -44.28 -3.54
C ASP A 578 44.77 -45.05 -4.87
N ASN A 579 43.84 -44.78 -5.80
CA ASN A 579 43.93 -45.24 -7.17
C ASN A 579 45.27 -44.77 -7.77
N PRO A 580 46.19 -45.69 -8.11
CA PRO A 580 47.56 -45.32 -8.49
C PRO A 580 47.64 -44.65 -9.85
N ALA A 581 46.58 -44.70 -10.68
CA ALA A 581 46.54 -44.00 -11.95
C ALA A 581 46.38 -42.48 -11.82
N ILE A 582 45.84 -41.98 -10.69
CA ILE A 582 45.42 -40.56 -10.57
C ILE A 582 46.55 -39.59 -10.91
N ALA A 583 47.75 -39.80 -10.34
CA ALA A 583 48.89 -38.92 -10.57
C ALA A 583 49.29 -38.88 -12.06
N TYR A 584 49.31 -40.04 -12.72
CA TYR A 584 49.62 -40.13 -14.15
C TYR A 584 48.54 -39.49 -15.03
N LEU A 585 47.26 -39.69 -14.67
CA LEU A 585 46.12 -39.13 -15.41
C LEU A 585 46.02 -37.61 -15.29
N ASN A 586 46.29 -37.06 -14.10
CA ASN A 586 46.41 -35.61 -13.90
C ASN A 586 47.54 -35.04 -14.78
N HIS A 587 48.73 -35.65 -14.71
CA HIS A 587 49.87 -35.18 -15.50
C HIS A 587 49.64 -35.31 -17.01
N ALA A 588 48.99 -36.39 -17.46
CA ALA A 588 48.59 -36.54 -18.86
C ALA A 588 47.63 -35.43 -19.30
N SER A 589 46.70 -35.02 -18.43
CA SER A 589 45.77 -33.92 -18.71
C SER A 589 46.50 -32.58 -18.84
N ASP A 590 47.45 -32.28 -17.93
CA ASP A 590 48.27 -31.06 -17.99
C ASP A 590 49.14 -31.00 -19.26
N LEU A 591 49.73 -32.13 -19.65
CA LEU A 591 50.53 -32.24 -20.87
C LEU A 591 49.68 -32.06 -22.13
N TYR A 592 48.48 -32.63 -22.16
CA TYR A 592 47.54 -32.45 -23.26
C TYR A 592 47.13 -30.98 -23.42
N ILE A 593 46.79 -30.31 -22.31
CA ILE A 593 46.48 -28.87 -22.29
C ILE A 593 47.66 -28.05 -22.85
N SER A 594 48.89 -28.47 -22.55
CA SER A 594 50.11 -27.81 -23.05
C SER A 594 50.49 -28.19 -24.49
N GLY A 595 49.65 -28.95 -25.21
CA GLY A 595 49.90 -29.40 -26.59
C GLY A 595 50.90 -30.56 -26.73
N ARG A 596 51.36 -31.16 -25.62
CA ARG A 596 52.37 -32.23 -25.59
C ARG A 596 51.72 -33.61 -25.70
N ILE A 597 51.05 -33.87 -26.81
CA ILE A 597 50.19 -35.04 -27.03
C ILE A 597 50.92 -36.38 -26.81
N ASN A 598 52.11 -36.57 -27.41
CA ASN A 598 52.83 -37.84 -27.32
C ASN A 598 53.25 -38.18 -25.88
N GLU A 599 53.63 -37.17 -25.10
CA GLU A 599 54.01 -37.35 -23.70
C GLU A 599 52.79 -37.65 -22.84
N ALA A 600 51.67 -36.96 -23.08
CA ALA A 600 50.40 -37.27 -22.43
C ALA A 600 50.02 -38.74 -22.64
N LEU A 601 50.12 -39.27 -23.86
CA LEU A 601 49.85 -40.67 -24.18
C LEU A 601 50.80 -41.65 -23.47
N ASN A 602 52.07 -41.27 -23.28
CA ASN A 602 53.00 -42.09 -22.49
C ASN A 602 52.56 -42.19 -21.02
N TYR A 603 52.09 -41.09 -20.42
CA TYR A 603 51.54 -41.09 -19.08
C TYR A 603 50.23 -41.90 -18.97
N ILE A 604 49.39 -41.89 -20.01
CA ILE A 604 48.22 -42.79 -20.07
C ILE A 604 48.64 -44.27 -20.01
N ASN A 605 49.70 -44.65 -20.73
CA ASN A 605 50.20 -46.03 -20.69
C ASN A 605 50.76 -46.40 -19.30
N GLN A 606 51.46 -45.48 -18.64
CA GLN A 606 51.90 -45.67 -17.25
C GLN A 606 50.71 -45.82 -16.29
N ALA A 607 49.64 -45.04 -16.48
CA ALA A 607 48.41 -45.17 -15.70
C ALA A 607 47.78 -46.57 -15.86
N ARG A 608 47.76 -47.12 -17.09
CA ARG A 608 47.29 -48.49 -17.36
C ARG A 608 48.14 -49.53 -16.63
N SER A 609 49.48 -49.42 -16.70
CA SER A 609 50.39 -50.32 -16.01
C SER A 609 50.20 -50.26 -14.48
N ALA A 610 50.04 -49.05 -13.94
CA ALA A 610 49.80 -48.84 -12.52
C ALA A 610 48.49 -49.52 -12.06
N LEU A 611 47.39 -49.31 -12.79
CA LEU A 611 46.11 -49.98 -12.52
C LEU A 611 46.18 -51.50 -12.65
N ALA A 612 46.89 -52.03 -13.65
CA ALA A 612 47.05 -53.47 -13.83
C ALA A 612 47.81 -54.14 -12.66
N SER A 613 48.74 -53.41 -12.05
CA SER A 613 49.47 -53.86 -10.87
C SER A 613 48.74 -53.62 -9.54
N TRP A 614 47.62 -52.87 -9.56
CA TRP A 614 46.94 -52.46 -8.34
C TRP A 614 46.31 -53.66 -7.62
N ARG A 615 46.63 -53.78 -6.33
CA ARG A 615 46.05 -54.78 -5.42
C ARG A 615 45.06 -54.07 -4.52
N LEU A 616 43.84 -53.97 -5.00
CA LEU A 616 42.73 -53.30 -4.32
C LEU A 616 42.44 -53.98 -2.97
N GLN A 617 42.36 -53.20 -1.90
CA GLN A 617 42.05 -53.69 -0.55
C GLN A 617 40.71 -53.14 -0.08
N LEU A 618 39.80 -54.03 0.31
CA LEU A 618 38.47 -53.69 0.84
C LEU A 618 38.36 -54.04 2.33
N PRO A 619 37.49 -53.35 3.09
CA PRO A 619 37.17 -53.75 4.46
C PRO A 619 36.62 -55.20 4.54
N PRO A 620 36.84 -55.91 5.65
CA PRO A 620 36.47 -57.32 5.77
C PRO A 620 34.95 -57.58 5.83
N ASN A 621 34.15 -56.57 6.17
CA ASN A 621 32.69 -56.66 6.32
C ASN A 621 31.90 -56.27 5.05
N VAL A 622 32.57 -56.16 3.90
CA VAL A 622 31.92 -55.81 2.63
C VAL A 622 31.14 -57.03 2.09
N PRO A 623 29.85 -56.88 1.70
CA PRO A 623 29.07 -57.96 1.10
C PRO A 623 29.77 -58.55 -0.14
N GLN A 624 29.76 -59.88 -0.26
CA GLN A 624 30.47 -60.59 -1.33
C GLN A 624 30.01 -60.18 -2.74
N GLU A 625 28.73 -59.82 -2.91
CA GLU A 625 28.22 -59.32 -4.19
C GLU A 625 28.87 -57.98 -4.56
N LEU A 626 29.05 -57.08 -3.57
CA LEU A 626 29.67 -55.77 -3.78
C LEU A 626 31.17 -55.92 -4.06
N VAL A 627 31.86 -56.84 -3.37
CA VAL A 627 33.26 -57.19 -3.68
C VAL A 627 33.38 -57.63 -5.13
N THR A 628 32.55 -58.59 -5.56
CA THR A 628 32.53 -59.13 -6.92
C THR A 628 32.31 -58.02 -7.96
N VAL A 629 31.35 -57.12 -7.69
CA VAL A 629 31.08 -55.97 -8.56
C VAL A 629 32.28 -55.02 -8.66
N ILE A 630 32.91 -54.65 -7.54
CA ILE A 630 34.05 -53.72 -7.56
C ILE A 630 35.17 -54.27 -8.44
N TYR A 631 35.58 -55.53 -8.24
CA TYR A 631 36.62 -56.17 -9.05
C TYR A 631 36.22 -56.29 -10.53
N GLY A 632 34.96 -56.60 -10.82
CA GLY A 632 34.46 -56.65 -12.20
C GLY A 632 34.41 -55.27 -12.86
N CYS A 633 34.17 -54.20 -12.11
CA CYS A 633 34.13 -52.83 -12.64
C CYS A 633 35.51 -52.27 -12.94
N VAL A 634 36.50 -52.55 -12.07
CA VAL A 634 37.85 -51.97 -12.18
C VAL A 634 38.83 -52.86 -12.97
N ASN A 635 38.32 -53.81 -13.76
CA ASN A 635 39.16 -54.68 -14.59
C ASN A 635 40.04 -53.83 -15.54
N PRO A 636 41.37 -54.03 -15.55
CA PRO A 636 42.28 -53.31 -16.44
C PRO A 636 41.95 -53.51 -17.93
N ASP A 637 41.44 -54.70 -18.28
CA ASP A 637 40.89 -54.97 -19.59
C ASP A 637 39.43 -54.48 -19.64
N TYR A 638 39.23 -53.29 -20.22
CA TYR A 638 37.91 -52.67 -20.24
C TYR A 638 36.86 -53.46 -21.03
N THR A 639 37.27 -54.40 -21.88
CA THR A 639 36.37 -55.30 -22.62
C THR A 639 35.79 -56.42 -21.74
N LYS A 640 36.46 -56.71 -20.61
CA LYS A 640 36.05 -57.72 -19.63
C LYS A 640 35.32 -57.12 -18.42
N ARG A 641 35.12 -55.81 -18.39
CA ARG A 641 34.34 -55.17 -17.32
C ARG A 641 32.88 -55.60 -17.40
N TYR A 642 32.23 -55.70 -16.26
CA TYR A 642 30.80 -56.00 -16.23
C TYR A 642 29.98 -54.94 -16.93
N THR A 643 28.84 -55.32 -17.51
CA THR A 643 27.85 -54.34 -17.96
C THR A 643 27.08 -53.79 -16.75
N SER A 644 26.51 -52.60 -16.90
CA SER A 644 25.58 -52.03 -15.93
C SER A 644 24.41 -52.96 -15.58
N GLU A 645 23.95 -53.76 -16.54
CA GLU A 645 22.92 -54.78 -16.36
C GLU A 645 23.39 -55.93 -15.46
N GLN A 646 24.59 -56.46 -15.71
CA GLN A 646 25.18 -57.51 -14.87
C GLN A 646 25.37 -57.03 -13.43
N ILE A 647 25.86 -55.80 -13.26
CA ILE A 647 26.06 -55.19 -11.93
C ILE A 647 24.73 -55.08 -11.19
N ALA A 648 23.70 -54.52 -11.85
CA ALA A 648 22.37 -54.40 -11.26
C ALA A 648 21.78 -55.77 -10.87
N SER A 649 21.97 -56.79 -11.70
CA SER A 649 21.54 -58.16 -11.42
C SER A 649 22.25 -58.77 -10.20
N ILE A 650 23.57 -58.58 -10.09
CA ILE A 650 24.37 -59.09 -8.97
C ILE A 650 23.96 -58.42 -7.65
N LEU A 651 23.76 -57.10 -7.64
CA LEU A 651 23.44 -56.34 -6.42
C LEU A 651 21.97 -56.42 -5.98
N SER A 652 21.10 -56.94 -6.85
CA SER A 652 19.68 -57.18 -6.54
C SER A 652 19.42 -58.58 -5.94
N LYS A 653 20.46 -59.43 -5.88
CA LYS A 653 20.49 -60.65 -5.08
C LYS A 653 20.90 -60.31 -3.65
#